data_AF-A0AAD9BZF2-F1
#
_entry.id   AF-A0AAD9BZF2-F1
#
_cell.length_a   1.000
_cell.length_b   1.000
_cell.length_c   1.000
_cell.angle_alpha   90.00
_cell.angle_beta   90.00
_cell.angle_gamma   90.00
#
_symmetry.space_group_name_H-M   'P 1'
#
loop_
_entity.id
_entity.type
_entity.pdbx_description
1 polymer ?
#
loop_
_entity_poly.entity_id
_entity_poly.type
_entity_poly.pdbx_seq_one_letter_code
_entity_poly.pdbx_strand_id
1 'polypeptide(L)'
;MFQTRSRAMAVHAQFGGNRCDGDRSETRACETTQGCPLEEGCGDRFRCRSGQCIDRALLCNGDQDCEEDGQDEQDCAVEKYITCGMSVPPPNIKDLGFGFDVVSGKQRGSVINTVSFGGQCRKIYSGVHNTLYRLPLSIIQYSFLVKAQNDFSDETFTSEWHYAKDVINREKVTGTTTGFSNYDFHQTHDTTQSGQTQIPLSKSGTSRMSTLKKVDVEGGGTQQIAALMLIQPSSPDRNWEMYSNWAESVGSFPNFMKQTLRPLSELVKEVQCAGAKRLYLRRAIEQYLSESHTCHCRPCRNNGMVVMVGDECTCICKPGTLGVACEKGTEAEGQPGVIDGIWACWSAWSSCSGVKRSRSRSCSNPAPQNAGQQCIGEPTETSDCEDQDMQYLKTMEPQCFDQTLPASQICGTPPALINGYILVPKDIYLVGSKVDYTCTEGLYLVGFGTIECTASQTWSAKPGLCTNARCTIDSLDEDVIASPKREVYGIGESVTLSCPEGRQLIGEATLMCDPSLNFSPDPADIKCSPVTGSQTCTSSLQCQPWEKSSRGKCVCKMPFECSSSLEVCVTTSRSRSPVLLNVCKMQSLQCLGKNHTMAEESSCVWPQRITTDCTNCHIWETCDDQTNACRCKESADCLTPGSNVCVQVGEDASAASQTMSECEAGQRRCKGEKVTVVSILPCAA
;
A
#
# COMPACT_ATOMS: atom_id res chain seq x y z
N MET A 1 -2.43 33.77 -11.55
CA MET A 1 -1.57 32.76 -10.89
C MET A 1 -0.23 33.39 -10.57
N PHE A 2 0.42 32.96 -9.50
CA PHE A 2 1.71 33.50 -9.06
C PHE A 2 2.76 32.39 -8.97
N GLN A 3 3.98 32.67 -9.39
CA GLN A 3 5.16 31.87 -9.09
C GLN A 3 5.64 32.25 -7.69
N THR A 4 5.65 31.27 -6.78
CA THR A 4 6.21 31.45 -5.44
C THR A 4 7.68 31.07 -5.45
N ARG A 5 8.52 31.96 -4.93
CA ARG A 5 9.94 31.70 -4.67
C ARG A 5 10.18 31.82 -3.17
N SER A 6 10.88 30.86 -2.59
CA SER A 6 11.30 30.92 -1.19
C SER A 6 12.81 31.08 -1.10
N ARG A 7 13.26 31.71 -0.01
CA ARG A 7 14.67 31.79 0.38
C ARG A 7 14.82 31.26 1.81
N ALA A 8 15.83 30.43 2.03
CA ALA A 8 16.18 29.97 3.37
C ALA A 8 17.16 30.95 4.03
N MET A 9 17.07 31.09 5.35
CA MET A 9 18.06 31.86 6.13
C MET A 9 19.31 31.02 6.35
N ALA A 10 20.42 31.45 5.76
CA ALA A 10 21.72 30.78 5.97
C ALA A 10 22.37 31.18 7.30
N VAL A 11 22.09 32.39 7.79
CA VAL A 11 22.65 32.93 9.04
C VAL A 11 21.54 33.67 9.77
N HIS A 12 21.31 33.31 11.03
CA HIS A 12 20.31 33.94 11.88
C HIS A 12 20.92 35.12 12.63
N ALA A 13 20.08 36.12 12.96
CA ALA A 13 20.51 37.25 13.77
C ALA A 13 20.83 36.78 15.19
N GLN A 14 21.90 37.30 15.79
CA GLN A 14 22.32 36.92 17.13
C GLN A 14 23.09 38.05 17.81
N PHE A 15 23.07 38.08 19.15
CA PHE A 15 23.81 39.03 19.99
C PHE A 15 23.51 40.50 19.70
N GLY A 16 22.24 40.81 19.37
CA GLY A 16 21.82 42.17 18.99
C GLY A 16 22.25 42.58 17.59
N GLY A 17 22.62 41.63 16.73
CA GLY A 17 22.83 41.85 15.31
C GLY A 17 21.55 42.26 14.57
N ASN A 18 21.71 42.89 13.42
CA ASN A 18 20.57 43.34 12.61
C ASN A 18 19.73 42.15 12.16
N ARG A 19 18.41 42.25 12.35
CA ARG A 19 17.46 41.28 11.79
C ARG A 19 17.45 41.38 10.28
N CYS A 20 17.26 40.25 9.60
CA CYS A 20 17.08 40.24 8.16
C CYS A 20 15.78 40.97 7.81
N ASP A 21 15.85 41.86 6.82
CA ASP A 21 14.69 42.58 6.29
C ASP A 21 14.17 41.91 5.01
N GLY A 22 12.85 42.01 4.80
CA GLY A 22 12.11 41.43 3.68
C GLY A 22 11.62 39.98 3.89
N ASP A 23 10.56 39.64 3.18
CA ASP A 23 9.84 38.37 3.35
C ASP A 23 10.66 37.12 2.95
N ARG A 24 10.33 35.97 3.56
CA ARG A 24 10.91 34.66 3.23
C ARG A 24 10.39 34.09 1.91
N SER A 25 9.22 34.54 1.48
CA SER A 25 8.58 34.16 0.22
C SER A 25 8.24 35.39 -0.60
N GLU A 26 8.41 35.26 -1.92
CA GLU A 26 8.03 36.28 -2.89
C GLU A 26 7.14 35.62 -3.95
N THR A 27 6.03 36.28 -4.29
CA THR A 27 5.13 35.87 -5.37
C THR A 27 5.25 36.81 -6.55
N ARG A 28 5.50 36.26 -7.74
CA ARG A 28 5.57 36.99 -9.01
C ARG A 28 4.56 36.49 -10.03
N ALA A 29 4.22 37.30 -11.02
CA ALA A 29 3.37 36.84 -12.12
C ALA A 29 4.02 35.65 -12.87
N CYS A 30 3.21 34.69 -13.30
CA CYS A 30 3.65 33.48 -13.97
C CYS A 30 2.74 33.18 -15.18
N GLU A 31 3.33 32.64 -16.25
CA GLU A 31 2.60 32.06 -17.37
C GLU A 31 2.22 30.61 -17.05
N THR A 32 0.96 30.27 -17.28
CA THR A 32 0.41 28.98 -16.90
C THR A 32 0.66 27.94 -17.99
N THR A 33 1.40 26.88 -17.67
CA THR A 33 1.57 25.73 -18.58
C THR A 33 0.34 24.84 -18.63
N GLN A 34 -0.53 24.92 -17.61
CA GLN A 34 -1.83 24.27 -17.56
C GLN A 34 -2.89 25.18 -16.93
N GLY A 35 -4.15 24.99 -17.34
CA GLY A 35 -5.29 25.62 -16.68
C GLY A 35 -5.39 25.15 -15.23
N CYS A 36 -5.92 26.01 -14.34
CA CYS A 36 -6.42 25.53 -13.05
C CYS A 36 -7.34 24.34 -13.33
N PRO A 37 -7.22 23.20 -12.62
CA PRO A 37 -8.29 22.23 -12.61
C PRO A 37 -9.51 22.90 -11.96
N LEU A 38 -10.30 23.62 -12.75
CA LEU A 38 -11.64 24.01 -12.39
C LEU A 38 -12.47 22.75 -12.59
N GLU A 39 -12.51 21.95 -11.54
CA GLU A 39 -13.05 20.59 -11.52
C GLU A 39 -14.51 20.51 -12.01
N GLU A 40 -14.75 19.68 -13.02
CA GLU A 40 -15.93 18.80 -13.07
C GLU A 40 -15.66 17.65 -12.09
N GLY A 41 -16.10 17.72 -10.81
CA GLY A 41 -15.49 16.83 -9.80
C GLY A 41 -16.25 16.46 -8.52
N CYS A 42 -17.53 16.82 -8.35
CA CYS A 42 -18.27 16.33 -7.17
C CYS A 42 -18.99 14.98 -7.39
N GLY A 43 -19.05 14.46 -8.62
CA GLY A 43 -19.82 13.25 -8.92
C GLY A 43 -21.28 13.42 -8.49
N ASP A 44 -21.77 12.52 -7.64
CA ASP A 44 -23.13 12.59 -7.09
C ASP A 44 -23.30 13.57 -5.90
N ARG A 45 -22.22 14.19 -5.42
CA ARG A 45 -22.24 15.12 -4.27
C ARG A 45 -22.64 16.54 -4.68
N PHE A 46 -23.21 17.30 -3.73
CA PHE A 46 -23.51 18.71 -3.93
C PHE A 46 -22.24 19.56 -3.80
N ARG A 47 -22.09 20.56 -4.68
CA ARG A 47 -20.91 21.43 -4.73
C ARG A 47 -21.22 22.79 -4.13
N CYS A 48 -20.56 23.13 -3.03
CA CYS A 48 -20.55 24.47 -2.48
C CYS A 48 -19.76 25.42 -3.40
N ARG A 49 -20.06 26.73 -3.33
CA ARG A 49 -19.34 27.75 -4.11
C ARG A 49 -17.85 27.87 -3.76
N SER A 50 -17.47 27.59 -2.52
CA SER A 50 -16.07 27.42 -2.09
C SER A 50 -15.32 26.31 -2.83
N GLY A 51 -16.04 25.39 -3.48
CA GLY A 51 -15.50 24.21 -4.16
C GLY A 51 -15.59 22.92 -3.36
N GLN A 52 -16.04 22.98 -2.10
CA GLN A 52 -16.25 21.81 -1.25
C GLN A 52 -17.41 20.95 -1.76
N CYS A 53 -17.20 19.63 -1.83
CA CYS A 53 -18.25 18.67 -2.18
C CYS A 53 -18.83 18.04 -0.91
N ILE A 54 -20.13 18.21 -0.67
CA ILE A 54 -20.85 17.65 0.48
C ILE A 54 -21.89 16.62 0.02
N ASP A 55 -22.26 15.70 0.92
CA ASP A 55 -23.30 14.72 0.61
C ASP A 55 -24.66 15.41 0.37
N ARG A 56 -25.46 14.92 -0.58
CA ARG A 56 -26.78 15.50 -0.87
C ARG A 56 -27.75 15.36 0.30
N ALA A 57 -27.55 14.38 1.19
CA ALA A 57 -28.32 14.22 2.41
C ALA A 57 -28.15 15.40 3.39
N LEU A 58 -27.12 16.23 3.19
CA LEU A 58 -26.86 17.42 4.00
C LEU A 58 -27.57 18.67 3.46
N LEU A 59 -28.22 18.59 2.31
CA LEU A 59 -28.98 19.72 1.77
C LEU A 59 -30.25 19.97 2.60
N CYS A 60 -30.49 21.24 2.95
CA CYS A 60 -31.71 21.68 3.61
C CYS A 60 -32.01 20.94 4.93
N ASN A 61 -30.94 20.53 5.63
CA ASN A 61 -30.97 19.77 6.86
C ASN A 61 -31.03 20.68 8.12
N GLY A 62 -30.96 22.00 7.92
CA GLY A 62 -30.98 23.04 8.95
C GLY A 62 -29.62 23.40 9.55
N ASP A 63 -28.54 22.77 9.10
CA ASP A 63 -27.16 23.02 9.50
C ASP A 63 -26.38 23.73 8.36
N GLN A 64 -25.34 24.50 8.70
CA GLN A 64 -24.45 25.10 7.69
C GLN A 64 -23.30 24.15 7.40
N ASP A 65 -23.48 23.25 6.44
CA ASP A 65 -22.46 22.28 6.02
C ASP A 65 -21.54 22.85 4.93
N CYS A 66 -21.99 23.84 4.13
CA CYS A 66 -21.08 24.64 3.30
C CYS A 66 -20.38 25.72 4.13
N GLU A 67 -19.13 25.46 4.52
CA GLU A 67 -18.36 26.18 5.56
C GLU A 67 -18.27 27.71 5.44
N GLU A 68 -18.22 28.25 4.22
CA GLU A 68 -18.00 29.69 3.99
C GLU A 68 -19.28 30.44 3.62
N ASP A 69 -20.22 29.76 2.95
CA ASP A 69 -21.33 30.42 2.25
C ASP A 69 -22.73 29.94 2.68
N GLY A 70 -22.84 28.78 3.36
CA GLY A 70 -24.12 28.19 3.77
C GLY A 70 -25.10 27.96 2.61
N GLN A 71 -24.60 27.70 1.40
CA GLN A 71 -25.42 27.57 0.19
C GLN A 71 -26.35 26.38 0.19
N ASP A 72 -25.99 25.33 0.93
CA ASP A 72 -26.78 24.14 1.17
C ASP A 72 -28.14 24.42 1.83
N GLU A 73 -28.32 25.61 2.41
CA GLU A 73 -29.54 26.03 3.12
C GLU A 73 -30.33 27.16 2.44
N GLN A 74 -29.85 27.67 1.30
CA GLN A 74 -30.41 28.87 0.66
C GLN A 74 -31.63 28.58 -0.23
N ASP A 75 -31.65 27.45 -0.94
CA ASP A 75 -32.71 27.08 -1.88
C ASP A 75 -33.44 25.80 -1.44
N CYS A 76 -34.21 25.91 -0.36
CA CYS A 76 -34.91 24.80 0.25
C CYS A 76 -36.40 24.85 -0.02
N ALA A 77 -36.99 23.68 -0.35
CA ALA A 77 -38.43 23.52 -0.41
C ALA A 77 -39.09 23.84 0.96
N VAL A 78 -40.40 24.11 0.95
CA VAL A 78 -41.17 24.64 2.09
C VAL A 78 -41.09 23.74 3.35
N GLU A 79 -40.80 22.45 3.20
CA GLU A 79 -40.54 21.53 4.29
C GLU A 79 -39.02 21.36 4.50
N LYS A 80 -38.43 22.15 5.40
CA LYS A 80 -37.06 21.94 5.85
C LYS A 80 -37.00 20.72 6.77
N TYR A 81 -36.14 19.75 6.45
CA TYR A 81 -35.89 18.63 7.32
C TYR A 81 -34.88 19.03 8.39
N ILE A 82 -35.33 19.62 9.49
CA ILE A 82 -34.42 20.02 10.58
C ILE A 82 -33.94 18.77 11.31
N THR A 83 -32.67 18.41 11.08
CA THR A 83 -32.02 17.22 11.66
C THR A 83 -31.97 17.29 13.18
N CYS A 84 -31.69 18.48 13.70
CA CYS A 84 -31.45 18.69 15.12
C CYS A 84 -31.94 20.10 15.49
N GLY A 85 -32.88 20.20 16.43
CA GLY A 85 -33.25 21.51 16.98
C GLY A 85 -32.05 22.23 17.61
N MET A 86 -32.20 23.54 17.86
CA MET A 86 -31.19 24.44 18.44
C MET A 86 -30.44 23.79 19.61
N SER A 87 -29.23 23.31 19.35
CA SER A 87 -28.34 22.74 20.35
C SER A 87 -26.94 23.31 20.12
N VAL A 88 -26.38 23.88 21.18
CA VAL A 88 -25.12 24.63 21.11
C VAL A 88 -23.96 23.64 21.06
N PRO A 89 -22.90 23.86 20.28
CA PRO A 89 -21.68 23.06 20.40
C PRO A 89 -21.02 23.27 21.77
N PRO A 90 -20.14 22.35 22.23
CA PRO A 90 -19.33 22.58 23.42
C PRO A 90 -18.55 23.91 23.35
N PRO A 91 -18.32 24.58 24.49
CA PRO A 91 -17.60 25.84 24.53
C PRO A 91 -16.18 25.69 23.98
N ASN A 92 -15.71 26.70 23.24
CA ASN A 92 -14.37 26.75 22.62
C ASN A 92 -14.01 25.56 21.69
N ILE A 93 -14.98 24.78 21.21
CA ILE A 93 -14.68 23.61 20.38
C ILE A 93 -13.93 23.95 19.08
N LYS A 94 -14.07 25.19 18.58
CA LYS A 94 -13.33 25.71 17.42
C LYS A 94 -11.83 25.67 17.65
N ASP A 95 -11.37 25.86 18.89
CA ASP A 95 -9.95 25.97 19.19
C ASP A 95 -9.24 24.61 19.09
N LEU A 96 -9.97 23.49 19.21
CA LEU A 96 -9.46 22.15 18.90
C LEU A 96 -9.22 21.92 17.41
N GLY A 97 -9.87 22.71 16.56
CA GLY A 97 -9.72 22.63 15.11
C GLY A 97 -8.49 23.32 14.57
N PHE A 98 -7.83 24.19 15.37
CA PHE A 98 -6.65 24.92 14.96
C PHE A 98 -5.41 24.02 14.84
N GLY A 99 -4.63 24.25 13.79
CA GLY A 99 -3.32 23.63 13.64
C GLY A 99 -2.36 24.14 14.71
N PHE A 100 -1.38 23.33 15.08
CA PHE A 100 -0.37 23.69 16.07
C PHE A 100 1.02 23.68 15.44
N ASP A 101 1.76 24.78 15.56
CA ASP A 101 3.14 24.89 15.12
C ASP A 101 4.08 24.62 16.30
N VAL A 102 4.75 23.46 16.28
CA VAL A 102 5.64 23.01 17.35
C VAL A 102 6.86 23.92 17.49
N VAL A 103 7.33 24.53 16.40
CA VAL A 103 8.52 25.38 16.41
C VAL A 103 8.23 26.71 17.08
N SER A 104 7.10 27.35 16.72
CA SER A 104 6.72 28.63 17.32
C SER A 104 5.95 28.50 18.63
N GLY A 105 5.44 27.30 18.93
CA GLY A 105 4.56 27.01 20.05
C GLY A 105 3.22 27.75 20.00
N LYS A 106 2.74 28.11 18.79
CA LYS A 106 1.51 28.88 18.60
C LYS A 106 0.49 28.11 17.78
N GLN A 107 -0.78 28.31 18.10
CA GLN A 107 -1.88 27.88 17.24
C GLN A 107 -1.85 28.67 15.92
N ARG A 108 -2.22 28.00 14.84
CA ARG A 108 -2.26 28.50 13.47
C ARG A 108 -3.71 28.46 12.96
N GLY A 109 -3.88 28.54 11.65
CA GLY A 109 -5.21 28.50 11.03
C GLY A 109 -6.00 27.24 11.35
N SER A 110 -7.30 27.30 11.07
CA SER A 110 -8.21 26.15 11.21
C SER A 110 -7.80 25.05 10.23
N VAL A 111 -7.73 23.81 10.71
CA VAL A 111 -7.35 22.63 9.94
C VAL A 111 -8.47 21.59 9.96
N ILE A 112 -9.07 21.35 11.13
CA ILE A 112 -10.17 20.41 11.30
C ILE A 112 -11.44 21.21 11.55
N ASN A 113 -12.46 20.98 10.73
CA ASN A 113 -13.77 21.56 10.99
C ASN A 113 -14.41 20.87 12.20
N THR A 114 -14.42 21.58 13.33
CA THR A 114 -15.06 21.15 14.59
C THR A 114 -16.44 21.76 14.79
N VAL A 115 -17.05 22.33 13.74
CA VAL A 115 -18.43 22.81 13.77
C VAL A 115 -19.34 22.12 12.75
N SER A 116 -18.80 21.25 11.90
CA SER A 116 -19.61 20.35 11.07
C SER A 116 -20.13 19.16 11.89
N PHE A 117 -21.41 18.86 11.70
CA PHE A 117 -22.10 17.76 12.37
C PHE A 117 -22.37 16.56 11.44
N GLY A 118 -22.16 16.73 10.13
CA GLY A 118 -22.33 15.68 9.12
C GLY A 118 -23.71 15.02 9.14
N GLY A 119 -24.77 15.81 9.37
CA GLY A 119 -26.14 15.31 9.44
C GLY A 119 -26.46 14.46 10.67
N GLN A 120 -25.58 14.42 11.68
CA GLN A 120 -25.81 13.68 12.93
C GLN A 120 -26.20 14.62 14.08
N CYS A 121 -27.17 14.19 14.90
CA CYS A 121 -27.63 14.91 16.09
C CYS A 121 -27.13 14.22 17.37
N ARG A 122 -25.80 14.10 17.52
CA ARG A 122 -25.17 13.50 18.71
C ARG A 122 -25.21 14.48 19.87
N LYS A 123 -26.04 14.21 20.87
CA LYS A 123 -26.28 15.11 22.00
C LYS A 123 -25.67 14.57 23.29
N ILE A 124 -25.09 15.45 24.10
CA ILE A 124 -24.56 15.13 25.42
C ILE A 124 -25.01 16.18 26.44
N TYR A 125 -25.46 15.75 27.61
CA TYR A 125 -25.92 16.67 28.65
C TYR A 125 -24.77 17.06 29.58
N SER A 126 -24.57 18.36 29.78
CA SER A 126 -23.67 18.89 30.80
C SER A 126 -24.46 19.25 32.05
N GLY A 127 -24.17 18.56 33.17
CA GLY A 127 -24.73 18.91 34.47
C GLY A 127 -24.23 20.25 35.02
N VAL A 128 -23.06 20.73 34.55
CA VAL A 128 -22.46 22.00 35.01
C VAL A 128 -23.16 23.20 34.39
N HIS A 129 -23.44 23.14 33.08
CA HIS A 129 -24.10 24.24 32.36
C HIS A 129 -25.61 24.06 32.24
N ASN A 130 -26.15 22.96 32.76
CA ASN A 130 -27.55 22.54 32.59
C ASN A 130 -28.03 22.66 31.13
N THR A 131 -27.13 22.36 30.18
CA THR A 131 -27.33 22.58 28.75
C THR A 131 -26.99 21.31 27.99
N LEU A 132 -27.74 21.06 26.92
CA LEU A 132 -27.51 19.95 26.01
C LEU A 132 -26.56 20.40 24.90
N TYR A 133 -25.36 19.84 24.86
CA TYR A 133 -24.38 20.12 23.82
C TYR A 133 -24.54 19.17 22.64
N ARG A 134 -24.35 19.69 21.43
CA ARG A 134 -24.26 18.89 20.20
C ARG A 134 -22.81 18.63 19.85
N LEU A 135 -22.43 17.36 19.71
CA LEU A 135 -21.08 16.95 19.38
C LEU A 135 -20.87 16.98 17.85
N PRO A 136 -19.83 17.70 17.37
CA PRO A 136 -19.35 17.65 15.99
C PRO A 136 -18.99 16.23 15.53
N LEU A 137 -18.98 16.04 14.21
CA LEU A 137 -18.62 14.76 13.59
C LEU A 137 -17.17 14.35 13.91
N SER A 138 -16.26 15.32 13.94
CA SER A 138 -14.83 15.12 14.21
C SER A 138 -14.53 14.66 15.64
N ILE A 139 -15.49 14.77 16.58
CA ILE A 139 -15.30 14.31 17.96
C ILE A 139 -15.68 12.84 18.10
N ILE A 140 -14.69 12.01 18.39
CA ILE A 140 -14.91 10.58 18.64
C ILE A 140 -15.53 10.37 20.02
N GLN A 141 -14.91 10.92 21.07
CA GLN A 141 -15.33 10.74 22.46
C GLN A 141 -15.28 12.07 23.21
N TYR A 142 -16.26 12.30 24.08
CA TYR A 142 -16.34 13.46 24.95
C TYR A 142 -16.72 13.00 26.36
N SER A 143 -16.04 13.50 27.39
CA SER A 143 -16.33 13.14 28.78
C SER A 143 -16.30 14.37 29.70
N PHE A 144 -17.20 14.38 30.69
CA PHE A 144 -17.27 15.41 31.74
C PHE A 144 -16.61 14.96 33.04
N LEU A 145 -15.81 13.89 33.03
CA LEU A 145 -15.14 13.38 34.22
C LEU A 145 -14.01 14.34 34.63
N VAL A 146 -14.35 15.36 35.41
CA VAL A 146 -13.38 16.27 36.00
C VAL A 146 -12.71 15.56 37.16
N LYS A 147 -11.50 15.05 36.93
CA LYS A 147 -10.57 14.77 38.03
C LYS A 147 -9.94 16.10 38.42
N ALA A 148 -10.61 16.86 39.29
CA ALA A 148 -10.01 18.03 39.92
C ALA A 148 -8.95 17.53 40.90
N GLN A 149 -7.78 17.18 40.38
CA GLN A 149 -6.60 17.04 41.18
C GLN A 149 -6.07 18.47 41.29
N ASN A 150 -6.35 19.14 42.42
CA ASN A 150 -5.63 20.37 42.77
C ASN A 150 -4.19 19.96 43.07
N ASP A 151 -3.45 19.69 42.00
CA ASP A 151 -2.08 19.26 42.01
C ASP A 151 -1.24 20.52 42.08
N PHE A 152 -1.14 21.07 43.30
CA PHE A 152 -0.18 22.13 43.57
C PHE A 152 1.20 21.47 43.50
N SER A 153 1.80 21.53 42.32
CA SER A 153 3.19 21.20 42.10
C SER A 153 3.98 22.50 42.16
N ASP A 154 4.58 22.75 43.31
CA ASP A 154 5.53 23.84 43.48
C ASP A 154 6.92 23.35 43.07
N GLU A 155 7.28 23.65 41.83
CA GLU A 155 8.63 23.42 41.34
C GLU A 155 9.47 24.67 41.59
N THR A 156 10.46 24.55 42.47
CA THR A 156 11.37 25.64 42.77
C THR A 156 12.60 25.53 41.87
N PHE A 157 12.75 26.51 40.97
CA PHE A 157 13.93 26.63 40.14
C PHE A 157 14.87 27.68 40.74
N THR A 158 16.14 27.36 40.83
CA THR A 158 17.17 28.28 41.36
C THR A 158 17.43 29.44 40.41
N SER A 159 17.05 29.31 39.13
CA SER A 159 17.21 30.34 38.09
C SER A 159 16.34 30.05 36.86
N GLU A 160 16.16 31.07 36.00
CA GLU A 160 15.52 30.95 34.68
C GLU A 160 16.12 29.85 33.78
N TRP A 161 17.44 29.62 33.86
CA TRP A 161 18.09 28.56 33.10
C TRP A 161 17.68 27.15 33.52
N HIS A 162 17.48 26.93 34.82
CA HIS A 162 17.06 25.62 35.35
C HIS A 162 15.65 25.28 34.89
N TYR A 163 14.77 26.28 34.88
CA TYR A 163 13.43 26.17 34.32
C TYR A 163 13.46 25.83 32.83
N ALA A 164 14.20 26.61 32.03
CA ALA A 164 14.32 26.36 30.59
C ALA A 164 14.89 24.96 30.28
N LYS A 165 15.87 24.50 31.06
CA LYS A 165 16.46 23.15 30.91
C LYS A 165 15.48 22.03 31.21
N ASP A 166 14.68 22.19 32.26
CA ASP A 166 13.69 21.19 32.65
C ASP A 166 12.56 21.06 31.62
N VAL A 167 12.05 22.20 31.11
CA VAL A 167 11.05 22.24 30.03
C VAL A 167 11.52 21.44 28.80
N ILE A 168 12.73 21.74 28.31
CA ILE A 168 13.33 21.06 27.16
C ILE A 168 13.49 19.55 27.41
N ASN A 169 13.90 19.16 28.62
CA ASN A 169 14.09 17.75 28.94
C ASN A 169 12.76 16.98 28.98
N ARG A 170 11.68 17.59 29.48
CA ARG A 170 10.34 16.96 29.51
C ARG A 170 9.79 16.73 28.11
N GLU A 171 10.04 17.66 27.20
CA GLU A 171 9.56 17.60 25.82
C GLU A 171 10.31 16.58 24.96
N LYS A 172 11.61 16.36 25.24
CA LYS A 172 12.37 15.26 24.64
C LYS A 172 11.80 13.88 24.98
N VAL A 173 11.16 13.72 26.13
CA VAL A 173 10.67 12.43 26.65
C VAL A 173 9.24 12.12 26.17
N THR A 174 8.45 13.12 25.79
CA THR A 174 7.06 12.94 25.30
C THR A 174 6.94 12.81 23.78
N GLY A 175 8.06 12.91 23.04
CA GLY A 175 8.13 12.75 21.59
C GLY A 175 7.69 11.36 21.11
N THR A 176 6.74 11.34 20.18
CA THR A 176 6.03 10.17 19.64
C THR A 176 6.92 9.01 19.17
N THR A 177 6.44 7.79 19.41
CA THR A 177 7.06 6.47 19.17
C THR A 177 7.41 6.10 17.72
N THR A 178 7.40 7.03 16.77
CA THR A 178 7.90 6.78 15.41
C THR A 178 8.48 8.07 14.80
N GLY A 179 9.81 8.20 14.77
CA GLY A 179 10.52 8.89 13.69
C GLY A 179 10.94 10.35 13.85
N PHE A 180 10.47 11.10 14.85
CA PHE A 180 10.86 12.52 15.02
C PHE A 180 11.37 12.80 16.42
N SER A 181 12.66 12.57 16.63
CA SER A 181 13.39 12.97 17.84
C SER A 181 14.08 14.32 17.62
N ASN A 182 14.01 15.20 18.63
CA ASN A 182 14.73 16.48 18.76
C ASN A 182 14.02 17.76 18.25
N TYR A 183 12.79 18.02 18.67
CA TYR A 183 12.31 19.41 18.72
C TYR A 183 12.11 19.82 20.17
N ASP A 184 12.96 20.76 20.59
CA ASP A 184 12.85 21.49 21.86
C ASP A 184 11.73 22.51 21.65
N PHE A 185 10.62 22.36 22.36
CA PHE A 185 9.57 23.37 22.35
C PHE A 185 10.04 24.51 23.26
N HIS A 186 9.88 25.72 22.76
CA HIS A 186 10.20 26.91 23.51
C HIS A 186 8.90 27.66 23.68
N GLN A 187 8.43 27.77 24.92
CA GLN A 187 7.34 28.67 25.24
C GLN A 187 7.84 30.09 24.93
N THR A 188 7.52 30.60 23.74
CA THR A 188 7.85 31.97 23.37
C THR A 188 6.97 32.87 24.22
N HIS A 189 7.55 33.53 25.21
CA HIS A 189 6.89 34.65 25.86
C HIS A 189 6.69 35.76 24.82
N ASP A 190 5.46 35.91 24.33
CA ASP A 190 5.06 37.07 23.54
C ASP A 190 5.34 38.33 24.37
N THR A 191 6.34 39.10 23.96
CA THR A 191 6.72 40.36 24.61
C THR A 191 5.79 41.51 24.20
N THR A 192 4.74 41.21 23.44
CA THR A 192 3.82 42.20 22.84
C THR A 192 2.70 42.67 23.76
N GLN A 193 2.64 42.19 25.01
CA GLN A 193 1.79 42.80 26.06
C GLN A 193 2.58 43.52 27.16
N SER A 194 3.82 43.97 26.89
CA SER A 194 4.42 45.01 27.74
C SER A 194 3.87 46.37 27.32
N GLY A 195 2.79 46.79 27.98
CA GLY A 195 2.53 48.20 28.17
C GLY A 195 3.77 48.85 28.78
N GLN A 196 4.26 49.88 28.08
CA GLN A 196 5.40 50.71 28.46
C GLN A 196 5.45 50.95 29.98
N THR A 197 6.58 50.66 30.61
CA THR A 197 6.97 51.38 31.83
C THR A 197 8.48 51.57 31.82
N GLN A 198 8.85 52.84 31.60
CA GLN A 198 10.21 53.33 31.64
C GLN A 198 10.81 53.12 33.03
N ILE A 199 12.08 52.74 33.07
CA ILE A 199 12.92 52.69 34.27
C ILE A 199 13.30 54.13 34.65
N PRO A 200 13.07 54.60 35.90
CA PRO A 200 13.88 55.65 36.48
C PRO A 200 14.96 55.03 37.38
N LEU A 201 16.22 55.34 37.09
CA LEU A 201 17.30 55.20 38.08
C LEU A 201 17.03 56.15 39.26
N SER A 202 16.88 55.64 40.49
CA SER A 202 17.54 56.22 41.68
C SER A 202 17.34 55.41 42.98
N LYS A 203 18.50 55.01 43.52
CA LYS A 203 18.97 54.90 44.93
C LYS A 203 18.08 54.35 46.07
N SER A 204 18.72 53.38 46.74
CA SER A 204 18.88 53.21 48.20
C SER A 204 17.93 52.28 48.95
N GLY A 205 18.51 51.24 49.55
CA GLY A 205 18.14 50.76 50.88
C GLY A 205 17.03 49.70 50.96
N THR A 206 17.45 48.44 51.01
CA THR A 206 16.92 47.38 51.90
C THR A 206 15.41 47.09 51.88
N SER A 207 15.00 46.18 50.99
CA SER A 207 14.14 45.04 51.32
C SER A 207 14.11 44.17 50.06
N ARG A 208 14.63 42.93 50.12
CA ARG A 208 14.39 41.93 49.07
C ARG A 208 12.93 41.48 49.19
N MET A 209 12.01 42.35 48.77
CA MET A 209 10.65 41.95 48.43
C MET A 209 10.77 40.92 47.32
N SER A 210 10.27 39.70 47.56
CA SER A 210 10.03 38.71 46.51
C SER A 210 9.08 39.33 45.51
N THR A 211 9.65 39.97 44.50
CA THR A 211 8.89 40.54 43.39
C THR A 211 8.40 39.34 42.60
N LEU A 212 7.12 39.02 42.78
CA LEU A 212 6.39 38.04 41.97
C LEU A 212 6.49 38.54 40.53
N LYS A 213 7.44 37.99 39.77
CA LYS A 213 7.89 38.60 38.51
C LYS A 213 6.90 38.39 37.36
N LYS A 214 6.05 37.37 37.43
CA LYS A 214 5.03 37.08 36.41
C LYS A 214 4.04 36.02 36.91
N VAL A 215 2.75 36.24 36.70
CA VAL A 215 1.71 35.21 36.84
C VAL A 215 1.22 34.92 35.42
N ASP A 216 1.32 33.65 35.01
CA ASP A 216 0.75 33.19 33.76
C ASP A 216 -0.53 32.40 34.05
N VAL A 217 -1.61 32.77 33.37
CA VAL A 217 -2.94 32.22 33.63
C VAL A 217 -3.56 31.88 32.29
N GLU A 218 -3.78 30.59 32.07
CA GLU A 218 -4.34 30.05 30.84
C GLU A 218 -5.73 29.45 31.09
N GLY A 219 -6.69 29.78 30.22
CA GLY A 219 -8.10 29.41 30.38
C GLY A 219 -8.87 30.27 31.39
N GLY A 220 -10.18 30.26 31.27
CA GLY A 220 -11.08 31.16 31.99
C GLY A 220 -11.43 32.42 31.22
N GLY A 221 -12.28 33.25 31.82
CA GLY A 221 -12.71 34.51 31.20
C GLY A 221 -11.57 35.53 31.18
N THR A 222 -11.50 36.34 30.12
CA THR A 222 -10.42 37.31 29.90
C THR A 222 -10.27 38.32 31.04
N GLN A 223 -11.39 38.72 31.67
CA GLN A 223 -11.38 39.63 32.82
C GLN A 223 -10.79 38.97 34.07
N GLN A 224 -11.12 37.70 34.32
CA GLN A 224 -10.64 36.91 35.45
C GLN A 224 -9.15 36.59 35.30
N ILE A 225 -8.71 36.28 34.07
CA ILE A 225 -7.29 36.12 33.72
C ILE A 225 -6.53 37.41 34.04
N ALA A 226 -6.99 38.55 33.51
CA ALA A 226 -6.35 39.85 33.74
C ALA A 226 -6.31 40.23 35.23
N ALA A 227 -7.35 39.88 35.98
CA ALA A 227 -7.38 40.07 37.42
C ALA A 227 -6.26 39.25 38.10
N LEU A 228 -6.17 37.94 37.84
CA LEU A 228 -5.13 37.09 38.42
C LEU A 228 -3.71 37.46 38.00
N MET A 229 -3.52 38.01 36.79
CA MET A 229 -2.22 38.55 36.38
C MET A 229 -1.75 39.73 37.25
N LEU A 230 -2.68 40.43 37.89
CA LEU A 230 -2.42 41.59 38.77
C LEU A 230 -2.44 41.23 40.26
N ILE A 231 -2.34 39.94 40.60
CA ILE A 231 -2.40 39.46 41.97
C ILE A 231 -1.30 40.10 42.84
N GLN A 232 -1.65 40.47 44.07
CA GLN A 232 -0.71 41.09 44.99
C GLN A 232 -0.44 40.18 46.19
N PRO A 233 0.83 39.85 46.51
CA PRO A 233 1.15 38.96 47.63
C PRO A 233 0.64 39.44 48.99
N SER A 234 0.38 40.74 49.13
CA SER A 234 -0.04 41.38 50.38
C SER A 234 -1.52 41.20 50.75
N SER A 235 -2.36 40.63 49.87
CA SER A 235 -3.82 40.54 50.08
C SER A 235 -4.38 39.13 49.84
N PRO A 236 -4.17 38.18 50.75
CA PRO A 236 -4.56 36.78 50.56
C PRO A 236 -6.07 36.58 50.34
N ASP A 237 -6.93 37.31 51.06
CA ASP A 237 -8.39 37.16 50.95
C ASP A 237 -8.90 37.59 49.56
N ARG A 238 -8.40 38.73 49.07
CA ARG A 238 -8.74 39.24 47.73
C ARG A 238 -8.19 38.32 46.64
N ASN A 239 -7.01 37.76 46.84
CA ASN A 239 -6.39 36.80 45.92
C ASN A 239 -7.23 35.52 45.81
N TRP A 240 -7.75 35.03 46.94
CA TRP A 240 -8.64 33.88 46.97
C TRP A 240 -9.95 34.13 46.22
N GLU A 241 -10.57 35.31 46.42
CA GLU A 241 -11.78 35.70 45.69
C GLU A 241 -11.52 35.76 44.18
N MET A 242 -10.39 36.34 43.76
CA MET A 242 -9.97 36.39 42.36
C MET A 242 -9.75 34.98 41.77
N TYR A 243 -9.11 34.08 42.52
CA TYR A 243 -8.90 32.69 42.11
C TYR A 243 -10.22 31.92 42.00
N SER A 244 -11.12 32.07 42.97
CA SER A 244 -12.44 31.41 42.97
C SER A 244 -13.26 31.85 41.76
N ASN A 245 -13.31 33.16 41.48
CA ASN A 245 -14.03 33.71 40.33
C ASN A 245 -13.43 33.23 39.00
N TRP A 246 -12.11 33.10 38.93
CA TRP A 246 -11.45 32.51 37.77
C TRP A 246 -11.79 31.02 37.61
N ALA A 247 -11.69 30.22 38.67
CA ALA A 247 -11.94 28.78 38.63
C ALA A 247 -13.36 28.46 38.16
N GLU A 248 -14.35 29.26 38.57
CA GLU A 248 -15.73 29.15 38.08
C GLU A 248 -15.83 29.49 36.58
N SER A 249 -15.07 30.49 36.11
CA SER A 249 -15.04 30.89 34.71
C SER A 249 -14.38 29.85 33.78
N VAL A 250 -13.45 29.02 34.28
CA VAL A 250 -12.75 27.99 33.48
C VAL A 250 -13.72 26.97 32.88
N GLY A 251 -14.79 26.62 33.60
CA GLY A 251 -15.80 25.70 33.07
C GLY A 251 -16.52 26.27 31.83
N SER A 252 -16.76 27.58 31.81
CA SER A 252 -17.45 28.27 30.72
C SER A 252 -16.52 28.67 29.57
N PHE A 253 -15.23 28.88 29.88
CA PHE A 253 -14.19 29.28 28.94
C PHE A 253 -12.98 28.35 29.08
N PRO A 254 -13.12 27.07 28.69
CA PRO A 254 -12.04 26.11 28.83
C PRO A 254 -10.88 26.45 27.89
N ASN A 255 -9.66 26.12 28.31
CA ASN A 255 -8.50 26.08 27.44
C ASN A 255 -7.97 24.65 27.34
N PHE A 256 -7.43 24.29 26.18
CA PHE A 256 -6.99 22.93 25.90
C PHE A 256 -5.50 22.75 26.24
N MET A 257 -5.24 22.14 27.39
CA MET A 257 -3.89 21.92 27.91
C MET A 257 -3.39 20.49 27.67
N LYS A 258 -2.06 20.31 27.63
CA LYS A 258 -1.40 18.99 27.51
C LYS A 258 -1.90 18.14 26.33
N GLN A 259 -2.08 18.80 25.18
CA GLN A 259 -2.52 18.13 23.96
C GLN A 259 -1.46 17.14 23.46
N THR A 260 -1.92 16.06 22.83
CA THR A 260 -1.04 15.14 22.09
C THR A 260 -1.10 15.49 20.61
N LEU A 261 0.07 15.66 19.99
CA LEU A 261 0.17 16.13 18.62
C LEU A 261 0.36 14.96 17.64
N ARG A 262 -0.15 15.13 16.42
CA ARG A 262 0.08 14.23 15.29
C ARG A 262 0.53 15.00 14.04
N PRO A 263 1.28 14.39 13.12
CA PRO A 263 1.76 15.07 11.93
C PRO A 263 0.62 15.57 11.03
N LEU A 264 0.65 16.86 10.69
CA LEU A 264 -0.37 17.52 9.85
C LEU A 264 -0.55 16.82 8.50
N SER A 265 0.52 16.24 7.95
CA SER A 265 0.49 15.53 6.67
C SER A 265 -0.50 14.35 6.64
N GLU A 266 -0.82 13.74 7.78
CA GLU A 266 -1.75 12.60 7.83
C GLU A 266 -3.20 12.95 7.51
N LEU A 267 -3.56 14.25 7.58
CA LEU A 267 -4.90 14.73 7.25
C LEU A 267 -5.13 14.84 5.74
N VAL A 268 -4.07 14.81 4.92
CA VAL A 268 -4.18 14.82 3.46
C VAL A 268 -4.63 13.45 2.96
N LYS A 269 -5.93 13.32 2.66
CA LYS A 269 -6.56 12.04 2.28
C LYS A 269 -7.42 12.15 1.01
N GLU A 270 -8.55 12.84 1.08
CA GLU A 270 -9.54 12.88 0.00
C GLU A 270 -9.35 14.11 -0.90
N VAL A 271 -8.14 14.27 -1.44
CA VAL A 271 -7.82 15.35 -2.38
C VAL A 271 -7.15 14.79 -3.62
N GLN A 272 -7.24 15.50 -4.75
CA GLN A 272 -6.55 15.10 -5.96
C GLN A 272 -5.03 15.00 -5.71
N CYS A 273 -4.41 13.89 -6.12
CA CYS A 273 -2.99 13.59 -5.85
C CYS A 273 -2.64 13.55 -4.35
N ALA A 274 -3.54 13.03 -3.50
CA ALA A 274 -3.36 13.02 -2.05
C ALA A 274 -2.08 12.30 -1.61
N GLY A 275 -1.74 11.16 -2.23
CA GLY A 275 -0.54 10.41 -1.88
C GLY A 275 0.73 11.23 -2.13
N ALA A 276 0.82 11.83 -3.31
CA ALA A 276 1.92 12.73 -3.68
C ALA A 276 1.99 13.98 -2.79
N LYS A 277 0.86 14.66 -2.58
CA LYS A 277 0.77 15.86 -1.71
C LYS A 277 1.18 15.55 -0.28
N ARG A 278 0.71 14.45 0.29
CA ARG A 278 1.08 13.99 1.64
C ARG A 278 2.58 13.77 1.77
N LEU A 279 3.19 13.12 0.78
CA LEU A 279 4.63 12.88 0.77
C LEU A 279 5.43 14.18 0.67
N TYR A 280 5.08 15.07 -0.25
CA TYR A 280 5.74 16.37 -0.38
C TYR A 280 5.56 17.22 0.87
N LEU A 281 4.39 17.17 1.51
CA LEU A 281 4.14 17.88 2.76
C LEU A 281 4.99 17.33 3.90
N ARG A 282 5.16 16.01 4.01
CA ARG A 282 6.07 15.40 5.00
C ARG A 282 7.50 15.90 4.81
N ARG A 283 8.00 15.89 3.57
CA ARG A 283 9.36 16.39 3.22
C ARG A 283 9.50 17.88 3.50
N ALA A 284 8.48 18.68 3.21
CA ALA A 284 8.47 20.11 3.49
C ALA A 284 8.50 20.39 5.00
N ILE A 285 7.77 19.60 5.80
CA ILE A 285 7.80 19.68 7.27
C ILE A 285 9.20 19.32 7.78
N GLU A 286 9.80 18.23 7.30
CA GLU A 286 11.18 17.85 7.64
C GLU A 286 12.19 18.95 7.32
N GLN A 287 12.05 19.59 6.16
CA GLN A 287 12.89 20.72 5.78
C GLN A 287 12.68 21.92 6.69
N TYR A 288 11.43 22.33 6.93
CA TYR A 288 11.08 23.44 7.82
C TYR A 288 11.68 23.24 9.22
N LEU A 289 11.48 22.05 9.77
CA LEU A 289 12.02 21.61 11.04
C LEU A 289 13.55 21.64 11.06
N SER A 290 14.23 21.28 9.97
CA SER A 290 15.70 21.37 9.87
C SER A 290 16.22 22.80 9.75
N GLU A 291 15.47 23.70 9.12
CA GLU A 291 15.81 25.11 8.97
C GLU A 291 15.64 25.88 10.28
N SER A 292 14.66 25.50 11.10
CA SER A 292 14.38 26.14 12.39
C SER A 292 15.16 25.55 13.57
N HIS A 293 16.08 24.61 13.34
CA HIS A 293 16.84 23.99 14.43
C HIS A 293 17.86 24.98 15.02
N THR A 294 17.99 24.99 16.34
CA THR A 294 18.95 25.82 17.11
C THR A 294 20.42 25.62 16.75
N CYS A 295 20.77 24.60 15.97
CA CYS A 295 22.15 24.32 15.55
C CYS A 295 22.70 25.41 14.63
N HIS A 296 21.83 26.17 13.94
CA HIS A 296 22.20 27.28 13.06
C HIS A 296 22.66 28.51 13.85
N CYS A 297 22.40 28.54 15.15
CA CYS A 297 22.85 29.59 16.04
C CYS A 297 24.29 29.34 16.52
N ARG A 298 25.00 30.40 16.89
CA ARG A 298 26.31 30.29 17.56
C ARG A 298 26.10 29.97 19.04
N PRO A 299 27.06 29.29 19.69
CA PRO A 299 26.97 28.97 21.10
C PRO A 299 27.04 30.24 21.97
N CYS A 300 26.26 30.25 23.04
CA CYS A 300 26.36 31.27 24.08
C CYS A 300 27.63 31.06 24.92
N ARG A 301 28.11 32.11 25.57
CA ARG A 301 29.24 32.02 26.52
C ARG A 301 28.77 31.35 27.82
N ASN A 302 29.73 30.86 28.61
CA ASN A 302 29.50 30.28 29.93
C ASN A 302 28.39 29.20 29.97
N ASN A 303 28.37 28.31 28.97
CA ASN A 303 27.35 27.26 28.81
C ASN A 303 25.90 27.79 28.85
N GLY A 304 25.69 29.03 28.40
CA GLY A 304 24.37 29.57 28.15
C GLY A 304 23.64 28.73 27.12
N MET A 305 22.34 28.59 27.30
CA MET A 305 21.49 27.82 26.41
C MET A 305 21.04 28.69 25.24
N VAL A 306 21.17 28.16 24.03
CA VAL A 306 20.76 28.87 22.81
C VAL A 306 19.33 28.48 22.46
N VAL A 307 18.49 29.49 22.20
CA VAL A 307 17.09 29.33 21.81
C VAL A 307 16.83 30.15 20.56
N MET A 308 16.00 29.63 19.65
CA MET A 308 15.57 30.36 18.45
C MET A 308 14.18 30.94 18.69
N VAL A 309 14.04 32.27 18.62
CA VAL A 309 12.76 32.98 18.75
C VAL A 309 12.46 33.69 17.44
N GLY A 310 11.58 33.09 16.64
CA GLY A 310 11.35 33.54 15.26
C GLY A 310 12.62 33.35 14.42
N ASP A 311 13.18 34.45 13.92
CA ASP A 311 14.41 34.46 13.10
C ASP A 311 15.66 34.95 13.88
N GLU A 312 15.55 35.07 15.21
CA GLU A 312 16.64 35.55 16.08
C GLU A 312 17.06 34.49 17.09
N CYS A 313 18.37 34.26 17.18
CA CYS A 313 19.00 33.42 18.19
C CYS A 313 19.21 34.22 19.48
N THR A 314 18.64 33.74 20.58
CA THR A 314 18.76 34.33 21.91
C THR A 314 19.46 33.38 22.88
N CYS A 315 20.05 33.95 23.94
CA CYS A 315 20.81 33.21 24.93
C CYS A 315 20.13 33.28 26.31
N ILE A 316 19.79 32.11 26.86
CA ILE A 316 19.32 31.97 28.24
C ILE A 316 20.53 31.68 29.13
N CYS A 317 20.83 32.59 30.05
CA CYS A 317 22.06 32.57 30.82
C CYS A 317 21.97 31.74 32.11
N LYS A 318 23.03 30.99 32.42
CA LYS A 318 23.16 30.27 33.68
C LYS A 318 23.21 31.24 34.89
N PRO A 319 22.77 30.80 36.08
CA PRO A 319 22.83 31.63 37.27
C PRO A 319 24.26 32.15 37.55
N GLY A 320 24.36 33.46 37.83
CA GLY A 320 25.63 34.16 38.00
C GLY A 320 26.21 34.78 36.72
N THR A 321 25.63 34.48 35.55
CA THR A 321 26.04 35.04 34.25
C THR A 321 24.96 35.95 33.65
N LEU A 322 25.38 37.02 32.98
CA LEU A 322 24.52 38.09 32.47
C LEU A 322 25.10 38.64 31.16
N GLY A 323 24.28 39.37 30.40
CA GLY A 323 24.66 39.93 29.10
C GLY A 323 23.94 39.27 27.93
N VAL A 324 24.06 39.85 26.74
CA VAL A 324 23.33 39.38 25.54
C VAL A 324 23.80 38.01 25.05
N ALA A 325 25.02 37.63 25.39
CA ALA A 325 25.65 36.35 25.06
C ALA A 325 26.02 35.56 26.32
N CYS A 326 25.53 35.96 27.50
CA CYS A 326 25.95 35.44 28.81
C CYS A 326 27.44 35.65 29.11
N GLU A 327 28.02 36.74 28.60
CA GLU A 327 29.46 37.00 28.63
C GLU A 327 29.99 37.59 29.95
N LYS A 328 29.12 38.16 30.78
CA LYS A 328 29.49 38.84 32.03
C LYS A 328 29.18 37.95 33.23
N GLY A 329 30.03 38.04 34.25
CA GLY A 329 29.89 37.25 35.48
C GLY A 329 30.54 35.88 35.38
N THR A 330 30.46 35.12 36.48
CA THR A 330 31.01 33.77 36.60
C THR A 330 29.89 32.81 36.94
N GLU A 331 29.87 31.66 36.28
CA GLU A 331 28.91 30.58 36.57
C GLU A 331 28.96 30.22 38.06
N ALA A 332 27.80 30.24 38.73
CA ALA A 332 27.72 30.03 40.18
C ALA A 332 27.74 28.54 40.59
N GLU A 333 27.36 27.64 39.68
CA GLU A 333 27.09 26.23 39.98
C GLU A 333 28.00 25.24 39.23
N GLY A 334 28.77 25.73 38.23
CA GLY A 334 29.67 24.91 37.41
C GLY A 334 31.14 25.22 37.62
N GLN A 335 32.02 24.35 37.11
CA GLN A 335 33.45 24.62 37.09
C GLN A 335 33.74 25.75 36.08
N PRO A 336 34.40 26.86 36.50
CA PRO A 336 34.67 27.98 35.63
C PRO A 336 35.57 27.55 34.46
N GLY A 337 35.11 27.83 33.24
CA GLY A 337 35.85 27.55 32.00
C GLY A 337 35.56 26.20 31.35
N VAL A 338 34.71 25.35 31.94
CA VAL A 338 34.22 24.12 31.28
C VAL A 338 33.26 24.50 30.16
N ILE A 339 33.39 23.89 28.98
CA ILE A 339 32.46 24.11 27.86
C ILE A 339 31.89 22.77 27.43
N ASP A 340 30.57 22.63 27.51
CA ASP A 340 29.87 21.41 27.07
C ASP A 340 29.73 21.37 25.55
N GLY A 341 29.86 20.17 24.97
CA GLY A 341 29.75 19.94 23.55
C GLY A 341 28.30 19.97 23.07
N ILE A 342 28.04 20.69 21.98
CA ILE A 342 26.74 20.71 21.29
C ILE A 342 26.94 20.36 19.81
N TRP A 343 25.98 19.61 19.27
CA TRP A 343 25.99 19.18 17.87
C TRP A 343 25.94 20.38 16.92
N ALA A 344 26.84 20.38 15.93
CA ALA A 344 26.67 21.20 14.75
C ALA A 344 25.47 20.72 13.92
N CYS A 345 24.98 21.57 13.01
CA CYS A 345 23.92 21.17 12.10
C CYS A 345 24.33 19.95 11.28
N TRP A 346 23.32 19.14 10.95
CA TRP A 346 23.48 18.06 10.00
C TRP A 346 24.01 18.57 8.66
N SER A 347 24.91 17.81 8.05
CA SER A 347 25.31 18.02 6.67
C SER A 347 24.11 17.83 5.74
N ALA A 348 24.21 18.38 4.52
CA ALA A 348 23.34 17.93 3.44
C ALA A 348 23.42 16.40 3.30
N TRP A 349 22.31 15.79 2.89
CA TRP A 349 22.29 14.39 2.52
C TRP A 349 23.28 14.13 1.39
N SER A 350 24.06 13.05 1.49
CA SER A 350 24.97 12.63 0.42
C SER A 350 24.20 12.30 -0.85
N SER A 351 24.88 12.33 -1.99
CA SER A 351 24.41 11.64 -3.18
C SER A 351 24.16 10.16 -2.87
N CYS A 352 23.24 9.55 -3.61
CA CYS A 352 22.87 8.17 -3.42
C CYS A 352 24.02 7.23 -3.76
N SER A 353 24.45 6.46 -2.76
CA SER A 353 25.44 5.39 -2.93
C SER A 353 24.71 4.06 -2.95
N GLY A 354 24.14 3.71 -4.11
CA GLY A 354 23.19 2.61 -4.23
C GLY A 354 21.82 3.00 -3.67
N VAL A 355 21.29 2.20 -2.74
CA VAL A 355 19.94 2.39 -2.15
C VAL A 355 19.94 3.37 -0.98
N LYS A 356 21.10 3.72 -0.42
CA LYS A 356 21.20 4.53 0.79
C LYS A 356 21.88 5.86 0.55
N ARG A 357 21.44 6.87 1.30
CA ARG A 357 22.09 8.15 1.52
C ARG A 357 22.43 8.30 3.00
N SER A 358 23.45 9.09 3.28
CA SER A 358 23.89 9.37 4.64
C SER A 358 24.09 10.86 4.84
N ARG A 359 23.88 11.32 6.07
CA ARG A 359 24.30 12.64 6.54
C ARG A 359 25.09 12.50 7.84
N SER A 360 25.91 13.49 8.13
CA SER A 360 26.79 13.49 9.30
C SER A 360 26.74 14.82 10.04
N ARG A 361 27.02 14.78 11.34
CA ARG A 361 27.17 15.97 12.19
C ARG A 361 28.37 15.79 13.11
N SER A 362 29.03 16.88 13.45
CA SER A 362 30.17 16.90 14.37
C SER A 362 29.81 17.59 15.68
N CYS A 363 30.40 17.12 16.78
CA CYS A 363 30.27 17.74 18.09
C CYS A 363 31.20 18.97 18.19
N SER A 364 30.84 20.05 17.51
CA SER A 364 31.72 21.20 17.30
C SER A 364 31.08 22.58 17.48
N ASN A 365 29.79 22.68 17.83
CA ASN A 365 29.10 23.96 17.94
C ASN A 365 28.42 24.16 19.31
N PRO A 366 29.17 24.22 20.44
CA PRO A 366 30.63 24.27 20.53
C PRO A 366 31.25 22.87 20.70
N ALA A 367 32.57 22.78 20.49
CA ALA A 367 33.33 21.59 20.86
C ALA A 367 33.53 21.54 22.39
N PRO A 368 33.48 20.35 23.03
CA PRO A 368 33.69 20.24 24.46
C PRO A 368 35.13 20.68 24.84
N GLN A 369 35.27 21.51 25.87
CA GLN A 369 36.57 21.98 26.37
C GLN A 369 36.67 21.81 27.90
N ASN A 370 37.90 21.69 28.40
CA ASN A 370 38.21 21.63 29.83
C ASN A 370 37.38 20.57 30.58
N ALA A 371 37.30 19.35 30.03
CA ALA A 371 36.49 18.24 30.55
C ALA A 371 34.96 18.41 30.48
N GLY A 372 34.45 19.26 29.58
CA GLY A 372 33.02 19.39 29.33
C GLY A 372 32.37 18.15 28.71
N GLN A 373 31.05 18.07 28.84
CA GLN A 373 30.28 16.90 28.43
C GLN A 373 30.31 16.71 26.90
N GLN A 374 30.48 15.48 26.45
CA GLN A 374 30.40 15.15 25.02
C GLN A 374 28.95 15.11 24.54
N CYS A 375 28.73 15.46 23.27
CA CYS A 375 27.40 15.48 22.67
C CYS A 375 26.73 14.10 22.75
N ILE A 376 25.47 14.06 23.20
CA ILE A 376 24.67 12.83 23.30
C ILE A 376 23.94 12.58 21.98
N GLY A 377 24.01 11.36 21.45
CA GLY A 377 23.31 10.91 20.23
C GLY A 377 24.25 10.46 19.11
N GLU A 378 23.68 10.07 17.97
CA GLU A 378 24.47 9.51 16.86
C GLU A 378 25.12 10.62 15.99
N PRO A 379 26.38 10.45 15.56
CA PRO A 379 27.08 11.39 14.67
C PRO A 379 26.73 11.21 13.19
N THR A 380 26.18 10.06 12.80
CA THR A 380 25.84 9.71 11.42
C THR A 380 24.44 9.14 11.33
N GLU A 381 23.71 9.52 10.30
CA GLU A 381 22.37 9.03 10.03
C GLU A 381 22.28 8.52 8.59
N THR A 382 21.63 7.37 8.40
CA THR A 382 21.42 6.75 7.10
C THR A 382 19.93 6.64 6.79
N SER A 383 19.56 6.99 5.57
CA SER A 383 18.19 6.90 5.05
C SER A 383 18.22 6.30 3.66
N ASP A 384 17.11 5.73 3.21
CA ASP A 384 16.99 5.23 1.85
C ASP A 384 16.85 6.40 0.85
N CYS A 385 17.33 6.18 -0.37
CA CYS A 385 17.43 7.18 -1.43
C CYS A 385 16.18 7.29 -2.27
N GLU A 386 15.67 6.14 -2.69
CA GLU A 386 14.37 6.02 -3.33
C GLU A 386 13.35 5.82 -2.22
N ASP A 387 12.50 6.82 -2.01
CA ASP A 387 11.27 6.60 -1.27
C ASP A 387 10.50 5.52 -2.05
N GLN A 388 10.40 4.31 -1.50
CA GLN A 388 9.54 3.25 -2.05
C GLN A 388 8.13 3.82 -2.29
N ASP A 389 7.71 4.73 -1.41
CA ASP A 389 6.52 5.56 -1.54
C ASP A 389 6.46 6.36 -2.85
N MET A 390 7.54 7.03 -3.30
CA MET A 390 7.56 7.74 -4.59
C MET A 390 7.37 6.80 -5.77
N GLN A 391 8.04 5.65 -5.77
CA GLN A 391 7.99 4.71 -6.90
C GLN A 391 6.62 4.04 -6.97
N TYR A 392 6.04 3.69 -5.82
CA TYR A 392 4.67 3.25 -5.67
C TYR A 392 3.68 4.30 -6.18
N LEU A 393 3.82 5.56 -5.74
CA LEU A 393 2.94 6.65 -6.15
C LEU A 393 3.05 6.98 -7.64
N LYS A 394 4.25 6.89 -8.24
CA LYS A 394 4.43 7.02 -9.69
C LYS A 394 3.69 5.94 -10.47
N THR A 395 3.54 4.74 -9.89
CA THR A 395 2.85 3.61 -10.52
C THR A 395 1.34 3.70 -10.33
N MET A 396 0.88 4.12 -9.15
CA MET A 396 -0.54 4.14 -8.77
C MET A 396 -1.25 5.46 -9.13
N GLU A 397 -0.55 6.59 -9.10
CA GLU A 397 -1.06 7.94 -9.41
C GLU A 397 -0.18 8.65 -10.47
N PRO A 398 0.02 8.06 -11.67
CA PRO A 398 0.96 8.56 -12.67
C PRO A 398 0.62 9.99 -13.16
N GLN A 399 -0.67 10.36 -13.17
CA GLN A 399 -1.16 11.70 -13.52
C GLN A 399 -0.61 12.83 -12.62
N CYS A 400 -0.05 12.47 -11.45
CA CYS A 400 0.46 13.42 -10.47
C CYS A 400 1.96 13.72 -10.61
N PHE A 401 2.70 12.99 -11.46
CA PHE A 401 4.17 13.08 -11.55
C PHE A 401 4.70 13.52 -12.91
N ASP A 402 3.89 13.46 -13.98
CA ASP A 402 4.20 14.10 -15.27
C ASP A 402 2.94 14.33 -16.12
N GLN A 403 2.81 15.51 -16.70
CA GLN A 403 1.67 15.96 -17.53
C GLN A 403 1.85 15.68 -19.03
N THR A 404 2.65 14.69 -19.40
CA THR A 404 2.76 14.22 -20.79
C THR A 404 2.45 12.74 -20.92
N LEU A 405 1.50 12.24 -20.13
CA LEU A 405 0.81 11.03 -20.56
C LEU A 405 -0.23 11.48 -21.59
N PRO A 406 -0.12 11.07 -22.87
CA PRO A 406 -1.25 11.20 -23.77
C PRO A 406 -2.45 10.57 -23.08
N ALA A 407 -3.64 11.17 -23.24
CA ALA A 407 -4.89 10.62 -22.73
C ALA A 407 -4.86 9.11 -22.87
N SER A 408 -5.14 8.38 -21.78
CA SER A 408 -5.18 6.92 -21.79
C SER A 408 -5.93 6.52 -23.06
N GLN A 409 -5.21 5.90 -23.99
CA GLN A 409 -5.79 5.57 -25.29
C GLN A 409 -6.73 4.42 -25.01
N ILE A 410 -8.01 4.77 -24.92
CA ILE A 410 -9.09 3.85 -24.59
C ILE A 410 -9.76 3.48 -25.91
N CYS A 411 -9.98 2.19 -26.14
CA CYS A 411 -10.85 1.76 -27.22
C CYS A 411 -12.31 1.93 -26.81
N GLY A 412 -13.18 2.26 -27.77
CA GLY A 412 -14.62 2.15 -27.58
C GLY A 412 -15.05 0.73 -27.20
N THR A 413 -16.31 0.56 -26.81
CA THR A 413 -16.85 -0.75 -26.44
C THR A 413 -16.57 -1.80 -27.52
N PRO A 414 -16.13 -3.03 -27.14
CA PRO A 414 -15.88 -4.09 -28.09
C PRO A 414 -17.12 -4.38 -28.94
N PRO A 415 -16.97 -4.70 -30.25
CA PRO A 415 -18.10 -5.07 -31.08
C PRO A 415 -18.89 -6.24 -30.47
N ALA A 416 -20.22 -6.15 -30.45
CA ALA A 416 -21.04 -7.24 -29.94
C ALA A 416 -20.96 -8.48 -30.86
N LEU A 417 -20.89 -9.66 -30.25
CA LEU A 417 -20.97 -10.94 -30.95
C LEU A 417 -22.42 -11.43 -30.92
N ILE A 418 -23.00 -11.66 -32.10
CA ILE A 418 -24.37 -12.18 -32.20
C ILE A 418 -24.38 -13.64 -31.72
N ASN A 419 -25.28 -13.95 -30.78
CA ASN A 419 -25.35 -15.26 -30.10
C ASN A 419 -24.05 -15.64 -29.37
N GLY A 420 -23.37 -14.64 -28.80
CA GLY A 420 -22.20 -14.82 -27.96
C GLY A 420 -22.01 -13.68 -26.98
N TYR A 421 -21.01 -13.81 -26.11
CA TYR A 421 -20.68 -12.86 -25.06
C TYR A 421 -19.17 -12.82 -24.82
N ILE A 422 -18.72 -11.79 -24.12
CA ILE A 422 -17.31 -11.61 -23.72
C ILE A 422 -17.13 -12.32 -22.37
N LEU A 423 -16.10 -13.17 -22.24
CA LEU A 423 -15.88 -13.98 -21.02
C LEU A 423 -15.64 -13.13 -19.78
N VAL A 424 -14.86 -12.05 -19.92
CA VAL A 424 -14.50 -11.14 -18.82
C VAL A 424 -14.70 -9.69 -19.27
N PRO A 425 -15.91 -9.13 -19.13
CA PRO A 425 -16.17 -7.74 -19.48
C PRO A 425 -15.45 -6.80 -18.50
N LYS A 426 -14.89 -5.72 -19.04
CA LYS A 426 -14.30 -4.61 -18.28
C LYS A 426 -15.05 -3.32 -18.58
N ASP A 427 -15.05 -2.40 -17.62
CA ASP A 427 -15.63 -1.07 -17.80
C ASP A 427 -14.80 -0.20 -18.75
N ILE A 428 -13.47 -0.45 -18.83
CA ILE A 428 -12.52 0.33 -19.64
C ILE A 428 -11.50 -0.60 -20.31
N TYR A 429 -11.25 -0.40 -21.61
CA TYR A 429 -10.25 -1.15 -22.40
C TYR A 429 -9.13 -0.22 -22.88
N LEU A 430 -7.92 -0.37 -22.32
CA LEU A 430 -6.72 0.36 -22.71
C LEU A 430 -6.05 -0.27 -23.93
N VAL A 431 -5.26 0.49 -24.70
CA VAL A 431 -4.40 -0.06 -25.77
C VAL A 431 -3.56 -1.24 -25.26
N GLY A 432 -3.57 -2.35 -25.99
CA GLY A 432 -2.97 -3.63 -25.60
C GLY A 432 -3.91 -4.57 -24.84
N SER A 433 -5.09 -4.11 -24.42
CA SER A 433 -6.11 -4.97 -23.80
C SER A 433 -6.67 -5.97 -24.81
N LYS A 434 -6.80 -7.23 -24.37
CA LYS A 434 -7.38 -8.32 -25.16
C LYS A 434 -8.73 -8.72 -24.59
N VAL A 435 -9.66 -9.07 -25.47
CA VAL A 435 -10.99 -9.59 -25.13
C VAL A 435 -11.22 -10.89 -25.86
N ASP A 436 -11.66 -11.87 -25.09
CA ASP A 436 -11.99 -13.21 -25.55
C ASP A 436 -13.51 -13.38 -25.61
N TYR A 437 -13.98 -13.81 -26.78
CA TYR A 437 -15.38 -14.05 -27.05
C TYR A 437 -15.72 -15.53 -26.93
N THR A 438 -16.94 -15.81 -26.48
CA THR A 438 -17.52 -17.15 -26.47
C THR A 438 -18.94 -17.12 -27.00
N CYS A 439 -19.41 -18.24 -27.55
CA CYS A 439 -20.78 -18.37 -28.03
C CYS A 439 -21.73 -18.81 -26.92
N THR A 440 -23.02 -18.55 -27.11
CA THR A 440 -24.09 -19.13 -26.29
C THR A 440 -24.19 -20.64 -26.53
N GLU A 441 -24.74 -21.36 -25.55
CA GLU A 441 -24.81 -22.81 -25.52
C GLU A 441 -25.34 -23.41 -26.85
N GLY A 442 -24.61 -24.38 -27.41
CA GLY A 442 -24.95 -25.08 -28.67
C GLY A 442 -24.39 -24.45 -29.96
N LEU A 443 -23.70 -23.32 -29.89
CA LEU A 443 -23.06 -22.65 -31.04
C LEU A 443 -21.55 -22.59 -30.88
N TYR A 444 -20.82 -22.60 -32.01
CA TYR A 444 -19.36 -22.61 -32.04
C TYR A 444 -18.85 -21.38 -32.78
N LEU A 445 -17.75 -20.82 -32.28
CA LEU A 445 -17.17 -19.59 -32.79
C LEU A 445 -16.29 -19.89 -34.01
N VAL A 446 -16.69 -19.38 -35.17
CA VAL A 446 -15.93 -19.51 -36.42
C VAL A 446 -15.30 -18.17 -36.76
N GLY A 447 -13.97 -18.11 -36.72
CA GLY A 447 -13.18 -16.90 -36.98
C GLY A 447 -12.33 -16.47 -35.77
N PHE A 448 -12.04 -15.17 -35.67
CA PHE A 448 -11.21 -14.62 -34.58
C PHE A 448 -11.99 -14.57 -33.27
N GLY A 449 -11.51 -15.32 -32.26
CA GLY A 449 -12.08 -15.34 -30.90
C GLY A 449 -11.46 -14.37 -29.91
N THR A 450 -10.29 -13.84 -30.23
CA THR A 450 -9.59 -12.85 -29.42
C THR A 450 -9.30 -11.63 -30.27
N ILE A 451 -9.69 -10.45 -29.80
CA ILE A 451 -9.35 -9.18 -30.44
C ILE A 451 -8.62 -8.28 -29.44
N GLU A 452 -7.80 -7.37 -29.96
CA GLU A 452 -6.92 -6.51 -29.18
C GLU A 452 -7.20 -5.03 -29.46
N CYS A 453 -7.15 -4.20 -28.43
CA CYS A 453 -7.23 -2.76 -28.57
C CYS A 453 -5.90 -2.21 -29.13
N THR A 454 -5.93 -1.68 -30.36
CA THR A 454 -4.74 -1.21 -31.08
C THR A 454 -4.42 0.25 -30.76
N ALA A 455 -3.17 0.67 -31.04
CA ALA A 455 -2.70 2.05 -30.82
C ALA A 455 -3.49 3.14 -31.59
N SER A 456 -4.35 2.75 -32.53
CA SER A 456 -5.29 3.67 -33.22
C SER A 456 -6.64 3.82 -32.50
N GLN A 457 -6.77 3.35 -31.25
CA GLN A 457 -8.02 3.35 -30.46
C GLN A 457 -9.16 2.55 -31.13
N THR A 458 -8.80 1.59 -31.97
CA THR A 458 -9.71 0.69 -32.68
C THR A 458 -9.41 -0.76 -32.34
N TRP A 459 -10.40 -1.62 -32.47
CA TRP A 459 -10.21 -3.07 -32.30
C TRP A 459 -9.49 -3.68 -33.49
N SER A 460 -8.57 -4.61 -33.23
CA SER A 460 -7.72 -5.25 -34.23
C SER A 460 -8.49 -5.97 -35.33
N ALA A 461 -9.66 -6.52 -34.99
CA ALA A 461 -10.57 -7.19 -35.90
C ALA A 461 -12.01 -7.14 -35.37
N LYS A 462 -12.97 -7.54 -36.21
CA LYS A 462 -14.32 -7.88 -35.76
C LYS A 462 -14.33 -9.34 -35.24
N PRO A 463 -15.12 -9.64 -34.21
CA PRO A 463 -15.24 -11.02 -33.72
C PRO A 463 -15.81 -11.93 -34.81
N GLY A 464 -15.49 -13.23 -34.71
CA GLY A 464 -16.05 -14.27 -35.57
C GLY A 464 -17.57 -14.39 -35.49
N LEU A 465 -18.14 -15.40 -36.17
CA LEU A 465 -19.57 -15.67 -36.15
C LEU A 465 -19.84 -16.92 -35.31
N CYS A 466 -20.88 -16.88 -34.47
CA CYS A 466 -21.38 -18.06 -33.80
C CYS A 466 -22.31 -18.83 -34.74
N THR A 467 -21.84 -19.97 -35.24
CA THR A 467 -22.62 -20.85 -36.13
C THR A 467 -22.89 -22.19 -35.47
N ASN A 468 -23.96 -22.85 -35.89
CA ASN A 468 -24.24 -24.20 -35.45
C ASN A 468 -23.13 -25.11 -35.95
N ALA A 469 -22.56 -25.95 -35.08
CA ALA A 469 -21.53 -26.88 -35.51
C ALA A 469 -22.10 -27.94 -36.45
N ARG A 470 -21.63 -27.93 -37.69
CA ARG A 470 -22.10 -28.77 -38.78
C ARG A 470 -20.90 -29.11 -39.67
N CYS A 471 -20.51 -30.38 -39.73
CA CYS A 471 -19.54 -30.87 -40.71
C CYS A 471 -20.28 -31.24 -42.01
N THR A 472 -19.75 -30.81 -43.16
CA THR A 472 -20.22 -31.21 -44.49
C THR A 472 -19.16 -32.05 -45.18
N ILE A 473 -19.59 -33.02 -46.00
CA ILE A 473 -18.68 -33.77 -46.87
C ILE A 473 -18.80 -33.16 -48.27
N ASP A 474 -17.87 -32.28 -48.63
CA ASP A 474 -17.96 -31.48 -49.86
C ASP A 474 -17.55 -32.27 -51.12
N SER A 475 -16.59 -33.20 -51.02
CA SER A 475 -16.18 -34.06 -52.14
C SER A 475 -15.66 -35.44 -51.67
N LEU A 476 -16.26 -36.52 -52.19
CA LEU A 476 -15.74 -37.89 -52.08
C LEU A 476 -15.29 -38.37 -53.46
N ASP A 477 -14.28 -39.24 -53.51
CA ASP A 477 -13.88 -39.93 -54.73
C ASP A 477 -15.05 -40.81 -55.25
N GLU A 478 -15.25 -40.90 -56.57
CA GLU A 478 -16.44 -41.51 -57.18
C GLU A 478 -16.67 -42.97 -56.76
N ASP A 479 -15.60 -43.69 -56.40
CA ASP A 479 -15.63 -45.10 -56.00
C ASP A 479 -15.84 -45.31 -54.48
N VAL A 480 -15.97 -44.24 -53.67
CA VAL A 480 -16.08 -44.30 -52.20
C VAL A 480 -17.53 -44.08 -51.74
N ILE A 481 -18.08 -45.05 -50.99
CA ILE A 481 -19.46 -45.04 -50.50
C ILE A 481 -19.50 -44.67 -49.01
N ALA A 482 -20.11 -43.54 -48.69
CA ALA A 482 -20.33 -43.09 -47.31
C ALA A 482 -21.65 -43.59 -46.72
N SER A 483 -21.60 -44.10 -45.49
CA SER A 483 -22.76 -44.64 -44.76
C SER A 483 -22.74 -44.23 -43.28
N PRO A 484 -23.80 -43.61 -42.73
CA PRO A 484 -24.99 -43.09 -43.41
C PRO A 484 -24.68 -41.82 -44.22
N LYS A 485 -25.19 -41.72 -45.45
CA LYS A 485 -25.07 -40.52 -46.28
C LYS A 485 -26.06 -39.45 -45.81
N ARG A 486 -25.57 -38.32 -45.31
CA ARG A 486 -26.34 -37.15 -44.89
C ARG A 486 -25.72 -35.90 -45.52
N GLU A 487 -26.52 -34.86 -45.71
CA GLU A 487 -26.02 -33.57 -46.19
C GLU A 487 -25.19 -32.83 -45.13
N VAL A 488 -25.45 -33.13 -43.85
CA VAL A 488 -24.83 -32.47 -42.70
C VAL A 488 -24.68 -33.45 -41.55
N TYR A 489 -23.55 -33.35 -40.84
CA TYR A 489 -23.19 -34.18 -39.69
C TYR A 489 -22.91 -33.31 -38.45
N GLY A 490 -23.35 -33.76 -37.28
CA GLY A 490 -23.04 -33.10 -36.00
C GLY A 490 -21.67 -33.49 -35.44
N ILE A 491 -21.10 -32.68 -34.54
CA ILE A 491 -19.85 -33.03 -33.83
C ILE A 491 -20.05 -34.33 -33.06
N GLY A 492 -19.12 -35.27 -33.23
CA GLY A 492 -19.16 -36.61 -32.66
C GLY A 492 -19.96 -37.64 -33.48
N GLU A 493 -20.64 -37.24 -34.56
CA GLU A 493 -21.20 -38.20 -35.51
C GLU A 493 -20.07 -38.82 -36.36
N SER A 494 -20.16 -40.14 -36.53
CA SER A 494 -19.23 -40.91 -37.34
C SER A 494 -19.86 -41.38 -38.65
N VAL A 495 -19.06 -41.40 -39.70
CA VAL A 495 -19.43 -41.84 -41.05
C VAL A 495 -18.47 -42.94 -41.48
N THR A 496 -19.02 -44.08 -41.86
CA THR A 496 -18.23 -45.22 -42.32
C THR A 496 -18.16 -45.20 -43.83
N LEU A 497 -16.94 -45.22 -44.37
CA LEU A 497 -16.63 -45.28 -45.78
C LEU A 497 -16.36 -46.73 -46.20
N SER A 498 -16.84 -47.10 -47.39
CA SER A 498 -16.69 -48.43 -47.96
C SER A 498 -16.41 -48.38 -49.45
N CYS A 499 -15.72 -49.38 -49.98
CA CYS A 499 -15.46 -49.54 -51.41
C CYS A 499 -16.36 -50.65 -51.99
N PRO A 500 -16.71 -50.60 -53.30
CA PRO A 500 -17.41 -51.68 -53.99
C PRO A 500 -16.56 -52.97 -54.08
N GLU A 501 -17.23 -54.10 -54.35
CA GLU A 501 -16.60 -55.44 -54.32
C GLU A 501 -15.31 -55.55 -55.15
N GLY A 502 -14.25 -56.10 -54.55
CA GLY A 502 -12.96 -56.34 -55.20
C GLY A 502 -11.93 -55.20 -55.09
N ARG A 503 -12.27 -54.09 -54.42
CA ARG A 503 -11.35 -52.98 -54.12
C ARG A 503 -11.14 -52.81 -52.62
N GLN A 504 -9.94 -52.41 -52.23
CA GLN A 504 -9.60 -52.14 -50.83
C GLN A 504 -9.51 -50.63 -50.60
N LEU A 505 -10.12 -50.18 -49.50
CA LEU A 505 -10.08 -48.79 -49.05
C LEU A 505 -8.67 -48.48 -48.53
N ILE A 506 -8.03 -47.48 -49.11
CA ILE A 506 -6.75 -46.94 -48.68
C ILE A 506 -7.07 -45.70 -47.84
N GLY A 507 -6.89 -45.80 -46.52
CA GLY A 507 -7.23 -44.77 -45.56
C GLY A 507 -7.95 -45.35 -44.33
N GLU A 508 -8.42 -44.48 -43.43
CA GLU A 508 -9.23 -44.90 -42.29
C GLU A 508 -10.70 -45.03 -42.71
N ALA A 509 -11.34 -46.14 -42.36
CA ALA A 509 -12.70 -46.44 -42.82
C ALA A 509 -13.78 -45.62 -42.09
N THR A 510 -13.44 -44.94 -41.01
CA THR A 510 -14.38 -44.18 -40.17
C THR A 510 -13.93 -42.75 -40.04
N LEU A 511 -14.77 -41.82 -40.48
CA LEU A 511 -14.61 -40.39 -40.31
C LEU A 511 -15.40 -39.94 -39.09
N MET A 512 -14.85 -39.08 -38.25
CA MET A 512 -15.58 -38.45 -37.14
C MET A 512 -15.55 -36.94 -37.27
N CYS A 513 -16.70 -36.29 -37.11
CA CYS A 513 -16.79 -34.83 -37.12
C CYS A 513 -16.21 -34.27 -35.81
N ASP A 514 -15.05 -33.61 -35.91
CA ASP A 514 -14.30 -33.01 -34.80
C ASP A 514 -14.89 -31.62 -34.43
N PRO A 515 -14.69 -31.13 -33.18
CA PRO A 515 -15.05 -29.76 -32.81
C PRO A 515 -14.49 -28.64 -33.70
N SER A 516 -13.47 -28.93 -34.50
CA SER A 516 -12.88 -28.04 -35.50
C SER A 516 -13.73 -27.89 -36.78
N LEU A 517 -14.92 -28.49 -36.84
CA LEU A 517 -15.85 -28.51 -37.99
C LEU A 517 -15.33 -29.23 -39.23
N ASN A 518 -14.30 -30.06 -39.07
CA ASN A 518 -13.74 -30.92 -40.10
C ASN A 518 -13.87 -32.39 -39.70
N PHE A 519 -13.90 -33.28 -40.69
CA PHE A 519 -13.75 -34.71 -40.44
C PHE A 519 -12.28 -35.05 -40.17
N SER A 520 -12.06 -35.86 -39.15
CA SER A 520 -10.77 -36.47 -38.86
C SER A 520 -10.90 -37.98 -39.02
N PRO A 521 -10.12 -38.62 -39.91
CA PRO A 521 -9.18 -38.03 -40.88
C PRO A 521 -9.86 -37.29 -42.05
N ASP A 522 -9.10 -36.59 -42.89
CA ASP A 522 -9.66 -35.81 -44.01
C ASP A 522 -10.26 -36.73 -45.09
N PRO A 523 -11.55 -36.57 -45.48
CA PRO A 523 -12.19 -37.38 -46.52
C PRO A 523 -11.47 -37.33 -47.88
N ALA A 524 -10.70 -36.29 -48.16
CA ALA A 524 -9.94 -36.16 -49.41
C ALA A 524 -8.77 -37.16 -49.52
N ASP A 525 -8.29 -37.71 -48.40
CA ASP A 525 -7.15 -38.63 -48.38
C ASP A 525 -7.54 -40.10 -48.68
N ILE A 526 -8.84 -40.39 -48.84
CA ILE A 526 -9.38 -41.75 -48.86
C ILE A 526 -9.72 -42.18 -50.28
N LYS A 527 -9.15 -43.32 -50.73
CA LYS A 527 -9.29 -43.82 -52.11
C LYS A 527 -9.53 -45.33 -52.17
N CYS A 528 -10.17 -45.82 -53.24
CA CYS A 528 -10.39 -47.26 -53.47
C CYS A 528 -9.44 -47.82 -54.55
N SER A 529 -8.50 -48.69 -54.16
CA SER A 529 -7.53 -49.32 -55.08
C SER A 529 -7.84 -50.81 -55.32
N PRO A 530 -7.54 -51.36 -56.51
CA PRO A 530 -7.57 -52.80 -56.74
C PRO A 530 -6.51 -53.53 -55.90
N VAL A 531 -6.88 -54.67 -55.32
CA VAL A 531 -5.99 -55.48 -54.45
C VAL A 531 -4.94 -56.17 -55.30
N THR A 532 -3.71 -55.67 -55.27
CA THR A 532 -2.52 -56.36 -55.81
C THR A 532 -1.53 -56.53 -54.66
N GLY A 533 -1.13 -57.77 -54.39
CA GLY A 533 -0.34 -58.14 -53.22
C GLY A 533 1.10 -57.59 -53.20
N SER A 534 1.62 -57.49 -51.98
CA SER A 534 3.02 -57.23 -51.55
C SER A 534 3.41 -55.79 -51.20
N GLN A 535 3.38 -55.53 -49.89
CA GLN A 535 4.22 -54.65 -49.04
C GLN A 535 5.23 -53.69 -49.69
N THR A 536 5.10 -52.40 -49.34
CA THR A 536 6.21 -51.57 -48.82
C THR A 536 5.70 -50.55 -47.79
N CYS A 537 6.41 -50.47 -46.67
CA CYS A 537 6.18 -49.57 -45.54
C CYS A 537 6.21 -48.07 -45.92
N THR A 538 5.24 -47.32 -45.43
CA THR A 538 5.45 -45.92 -44.99
C THR A 538 5.55 -45.93 -43.47
N SER A 539 6.76 -45.85 -42.95
CA SER A 539 7.03 -45.73 -41.52
C SER A 539 6.40 -44.44 -40.97
N SER A 540 5.33 -44.55 -40.19
CA SER A 540 5.01 -43.51 -39.21
C SER A 540 6.19 -43.46 -38.24
N LEU A 541 6.78 -42.28 -38.05
CA LEU A 541 7.91 -42.09 -37.14
C LEU A 541 7.38 -42.27 -35.69
N GLN A 542 7.38 -43.49 -35.17
CA GLN A 542 6.99 -43.79 -33.79
C GLN A 542 8.07 -43.31 -32.82
N CYS A 543 7.89 -42.12 -32.26
CA CYS A 543 8.74 -41.59 -31.20
C CYS A 543 8.40 -42.24 -29.85
N GLN A 544 9.39 -42.34 -28.96
CA GLN A 544 9.16 -42.91 -27.62
C GLN A 544 8.23 -42.00 -26.79
N PRO A 545 7.53 -42.50 -25.75
CA PRO A 545 6.57 -41.72 -24.95
C PRO A 545 7.13 -40.40 -24.35
N TRP A 546 8.43 -40.35 -24.08
CA TRP A 546 9.17 -39.18 -23.58
C TRP A 546 9.78 -38.30 -24.70
N GLU A 547 9.44 -38.57 -25.96
CA GLU A 547 9.86 -37.82 -27.14
C GLU A 547 8.63 -37.26 -27.87
N LYS A 548 8.82 -36.14 -28.57
CA LYS A 548 7.81 -35.51 -29.44
C LYS A 548 8.35 -35.38 -30.85
N SER A 549 7.46 -35.47 -31.83
CA SER A 549 7.83 -35.25 -33.24
C SER A 549 8.05 -33.76 -33.49
N SER A 550 9.25 -33.39 -33.90
CA SER A 550 9.57 -32.03 -34.36
C SER A 550 10.37 -32.10 -35.65
N ARG A 551 9.80 -31.58 -36.74
CA ARG A 551 10.42 -31.54 -38.09
C ARG A 551 10.92 -32.90 -38.59
N GLY A 552 10.13 -33.96 -38.38
CA GLY A 552 10.46 -35.31 -38.86
C GLY A 552 11.56 -36.02 -38.06
N LYS A 553 11.87 -35.54 -36.85
CA LYS A 553 12.79 -36.20 -35.91
C LYS A 553 12.14 -36.26 -34.52
N CYS A 554 12.39 -37.34 -33.80
CA CYS A 554 11.99 -37.47 -32.41
C CYS A 554 12.94 -36.63 -31.54
N VAL A 555 12.39 -35.68 -30.78
CA VAL A 555 13.14 -34.84 -29.84
C VAL A 555 12.58 -35.03 -28.44
N CYS A 556 13.44 -34.99 -27.42
CA CYS A 556 13.04 -35.18 -26.03
C CYS A 556 11.96 -34.17 -25.61
N LYS A 557 10.91 -34.65 -24.94
CA LYS A 557 9.95 -33.78 -24.25
C LYS A 557 10.64 -33.04 -23.10
N MET A 558 10.13 -31.86 -22.76
CA MET A 558 10.53 -31.16 -21.54
C MET A 558 9.77 -31.73 -20.33
N PRO A 559 10.32 -31.70 -19.09
CA PRO A 559 9.68 -32.32 -17.92
C PRO A 559 8.26 -31.83 -17.57
N PHE A 560 7.87 -30.64 -18.02
CA PHE A 560 6.51 -30.11 -17.84
C PHE A 560 5.52 -30.60 -18.90
N GLU A 561 6.00 -31.20 -20.00
CA GLU A 561 5.17 -31.76 -21.09
C GLU A 561 4.77 -33.22 -20.83
N CYS A 562 5.20 -33.79 -19.70
CA CYS A 562 4.83 -35.13 -19.25
C CYS A 562 3.54 -35.07 -18.43
N SER A 563 2.53 -35.85 -18.84
CA SER A 563 1.31 -36.10 -18.08
C SER A 563 1.58 -36.96 -16.83
N SER A 564 0.55 -37.16 -16.01
CA SER A 564 0.58 -37.87 -14.73
C SER A 564 0.95 -39.37 -14.87
N SER A 565 2.24 -39.67 -14.92
CA SER A 565 2.84 -41.03 -14.92
C SER A 565 3.07 -41.57 -13.50
N LEU A 566 3.43 -42.87 -13.39
CA LEU A 566 3.79 -43.53 -12.12
C LEU A 566 4.92 -42.78 -11.40
N GLU A 567 4.78 -42.53 -10.09
CA GLU A 567 5.79 -41.84 -9.27
C GLU A 567 6.86 -42.80 -8.72
N VAL A 568 8.12 -42.39 -8.81
CA VAL A 568 9.31 -43.12 -8.35
C VAL A 568 10.24 -42.23 -7.52
N CYS A 569 10.91 -42.82 -6.53
CA CYS A 569 11.90 -42.15 -5.68
C CYS A 569 13.29 -42.23 -6.32
N VAL A 570 13.92 -41.08 -6.55
CA VAL A 570 15.22 -41.00 -7.24
C VAL A 570 16.23 -40.13 -6.51
N THR A 571 17.50 -40.46 -6.68
CA THR A 571 18.64 -39.64 -6.25
C THR A 571 19.29 -38.99 -7.47
N THR A 572 19.64 -37.71 -7.33
CA THR A 572 20.32 -36.93 -8.38
C THR A 572 21.74 -36.64 -7.94
N SER A 573 22.70 -36.73 -8.86
CA SER A 573 24.13 -36.51 -8.59
C SER A 573 24.49 -35.14 -8.00
N ARG A 574 23.62 -34.12 -8.14
CA ARG A 574 23.79 -32.76 -7.57
C ARG A 574 23.09 -32.52 -6.23
N SER A 575 22.09 -33.30 -5.85
CA SER A 575 21.32 -33.12 -4.61
C SER A 575 21.44 -34.38 -3.75
N ARG A 576 22.04 -34.26 -2.56
CA ARG A 576 22.13 -35.40 -1.61
C ARG A 576 20.77 -35.87 -1.07
N SER A 577 19.71 -35.09 -1.28
CA SER A 577 18.34 -35.46 -0.90
C SER A 577 17.62 -36.17 -2.05
N PRO A 578 16.97 -37.31 -1.79
CA PRO A 578 16.11 -38.02 -2.75
C PRO A 578 14.84 -37.20 -3.06
N VAL A 579 14.34 -37.29 -4.29
CA VAL A 579 13.19 -36.52 -4.79
C VAL A 579 12.24 -37.46 -5.54
N LEU A 580 10.93 -37.19 -5.43
CA LEU A 580 9.88 -37.87 -6.21
C LEU A 580 9.82 -37.31 -7.64
N LEU A 581 9.92 -38.19 -8.63
CA LEU A 581 9.72 -37.87 -10.05
C LEU A 581 8.79 -38.91 -10.69
N ASN A 582 8.01 -38.50 -11.69
CA ASN A 582 7.23 -39.44 -12.50
C ASN A 582 8.12 -40.15 -13.53
N VAL A 583 7.76 -41.37 -13.95
CA VAL A 583 8.49 -42.17 -14.96
C VAL A 583 8.76 -41.38 -16.25
N CYS A 584 7.75 -40.68 -16.81
CA CYS A 584 7.96 -39.82 -17.98
C CYS A 584 8.94 -38.66 -17.74
N LYS A 585 8.91 -38.04 -16.55
CA LYS A 585 9.85 -36.95 -16.19
C LYS A 585 11.28 -37.48 -16.06
N MET A 586 11.45 -38.69 -15.52
CA MET A 586 12.74 -39.33 -15.42
C MET A 586 13.31 -39.68 -16.81
N GLN A 587 12.50 -40.26 -17.70
CA GLN A 587 12.92 -40.61 -19.06
C GLN A 587 13.21 -39.38 -19.93
N SER A 588 12.43 -38.30 -19.80
CA SER A 588 12.72 -37.03 -20.48
C SER A 588 14.01 -36.38 -19.99
N LEU A 589 14.30 -36.42 -18.68
CA LEU A 589 15.56 -35.93 -18.12
C LEU A 589 16.76 -36.79 -18.59
N GLN A 590 16.59 -38.11 -18.70
CA GLN A 590 17.61 -39.01 -19.25
C GLN A 590 17.87 -38.72 -20.74
N CYS A 591 16.82 -38.48 -21.52
CA CYS A 591 16.91 -38.06 -22.92
C CYS A 591 17.65 -36.72 -23.07
N LEU A 592 17.47 -35.79 -22.12
CA LEU A 592 18.20 -34.52 -22.05
C LEU A 592 19.62 -34.62 -21.46
N GLY A 593 20.12 -35.84 -21.21
CA GLY A 593 21.51 -36.09 -20.75
C GLY A 593 21.75 -35.93 -19.25
N LYS A 594 20.70 -35.97 -18.41
CA LYS A 594 20.82 -35.93 -16.94
C LYS A 594 20.67 -37.34 -16.37
N ASN A 595 21.69 -37.81 -15.65
CA ASN A 595 21.68 -39.14 -15.04
C ASN A 595 21.07 -39.11 -13.63
N HIS A 596 20.18 -40.07 -13.37
CA HIS A 596 19.48 -40.26 -12.09
C HIS A 596 19.53 -41.75 -11.71
N THR A 597 19.58 -42.05 -10.41
CA THR A 597 19.62 -43.42 -9.88
C THR A 597 18.40 -43.68 -9.01
N MET A 598 17.85 -44.90 -9.07
CA MET A 598 16.74 -45.33 -8.20
C MET A 598 17.20 -45.31 -6.73
N ALA A 599 16.38 -44.74 -5.86
CA ALA A 599 16.63 -44.67 -4.42
C ALA A 599 15.67 -45.59 -3.66
N GLU A 600 15.98 -45.94 -2.41
CA GLU A 600 15.07 -46.72 -1.58
C GLU A 600 13.76 -45.96 -1.33
N GLU A 601 12.63 -46.68 -1.39
CA GLU A 601 11.28 -46.10 -1.27
C GLU A 601 11.03 -45.43 0.10
N SER A 602 11.76 -45.85 1.14
CA SER A 602 11.79 -45.26 2.49
C SER A 602 12.49 -43.91 2.56
N SER A 603 13.28 -43.56 1.55
CA SER A 603 14.08 -42.33 1.53
C SER A 603 13.29 -41.11 1.03
N CYS A 604 12.15 -41.32 0.36
CA CYS A 604 11.24 -40.26 -0.09
C CYS A 604 10.00 -40.15 0.81
N VAL A 605 9.53 -38.91 1.02
CA VAL A 605 8.25 -38.64 1.68
C VAL A 605 7.13 -38.63 0.63
N TRP A 606 6.25 -39.62 0.67
CA TRP A 606 5.16 -39.78 -0.29
C TRP A 606 3.94 -38.92 0.11
N PRO A 607 3.37 -38.12 -0.80
CA PRO A 607 2.20 -37.30 -0.49
C PRO A 607 0.97 -38.18 -0.20
N GLN A 608 0.10 -37.70 0.70
CA GLN A 608 -1.21 -38.32 0.96
C GLN A 608 -2.10 -38.16 -0.28
N ARG A 609 -2.76 -39.23 -0.72
CA ARG A 609 -3.57 -39.23 -1.95
C ARG A 609 -4.79 -38.33 -1.79
N ILE A 610 -4.99 -37.40 -2.74
CA ILE A 610 -6.18 -36.57 -2.83
C ILE A 610 -7.13 -37.28 -3.80
N THR A 611 -8.23 -37.84 -3.29
CA THR A 611 -9.22 -38.57 -4.10
C THR A 611 -10.39 -37.72 -4.55
N THR A 612 -10.40 -36.43 -4.23
CA THR A 612 -11.49 -35.50 -4.53
C THR A 612 -11.18 -34.74 -5.82
N ASP A 613 -12.12 -34.79 -6.78
CA ASP A 613 -12.06 -34.22 -8.14
C ASP A 613 -11.56 -35.20 -9.23
N CYS A 614 -12.48 -35.58 -10.11
CA CYS A 614 -12.22 -36.50 -11.21
C CYS A 614 -11.38 -35.93 -12.35
N THR A 615 -11.06 -34.63 -12.33
CA THR A 615 -10.21 -34.00 -13.35
C THR A 615 -8.77 -34.51 -13.36
N ASN A 616 -8.30 -35.12 -12.27
CA ASN A 616 -6.91 -35.56 -12.10
C ASN A 616 -6.74 -37.05 -11.72
N CYS A 617 -7.67 -37.94 -12.10
CA CYS A 617 -7.50 -39.37 -11.84
C CYS A 617 -6.28 -39.95 -12.57
N HIS A 618 -5.53 -40.82 -11.90
CA HIS A 618 -4.38 -41.49 -12.51
C HIS A 618 -4.79 -42.53 -13.55
N ILE A 619 -3.87 -42.93 -14.44
CA ILE A 619 -4.13 -43.89 -15.52
C ILE A 619 -4.65 -45.27 -15.05
N TRP A 620 -4.42 -45.62 -13.79
CA TRP A 620 -4.88 -46.85 -13.12
C TRP A 620 -6.17 -46.67 -12.29
N GLU A 621 -6.80 -45.50 -12.37
CA GLU A 621 -8.03 -45.13 -11.65
C GLU A 621 -9.18 -44.85 -12.62
N THR A 622 -10.40 -44.93 -12.10
CA THR A 622 -11.66 -44.59 -12.76
C THR A 622 -12.44 -43.63 -11.86
N CYS A 623 -12.97 -42.57 -12.44
CA CYS A 623 -13.87 -41.66 -11.72
C CYS A 623 -15.16 -42.42 -11.36
N ASP A 624 -15.58 -42.31 -10.10
CA ASP A 624 -16.92 -42.71 -9.67
C ASP A 624 -17.84 -41.48 -9.79
N ASP A 625 -18.68 -41.50 -10.83
CA ASP A 625 -19.60 -40.40 -11.17
C ASP A 625 -20.56 -40.02 -10.03
N GLN A 626 -20.78 -40.91 -9.06
CA GLN A 626 -21.69 -40.66 -7.92
C GLN A 626 -21.00 -39.95 -6.75
N THR A 627 -19.70 -40.16 -6.55
CA THR A 627 -18.95 -39.62 -5.42
C THR A 627 -17.95 -38.54 -5.83
N ASN A 628 -17.78 -38.33 -7.14
CA ASN A 628 -16.80 -37.42 -7.74
C ASN A 628 -15.38 -37.69 -7.22
N ALA A 629 -15.07 -38.97 -7.06
CA ALA A 629 -13.82 -39.45 -6.48
C ALA A 629 -13.17 -40.54 -7.35
N CYS A 630 -11.85 -40.53 -7.42
CA CYS A 630 -11.07 -41.52 -8.18
C CYS A 630 -11.00 -42.85 -7.42
N ARG A 631 -11.44 -43.95 -8.05
CA ARG A 631 -11.35 -45.32 -7.53
C ARG A 631 -10.36 -46.16 -8.33
N CYS A 632 -9.66 -47.09 -7.68
CA CYS A 632 -8.76 -48.03 -8.36
C CYS A 632 -9.54 -48.91 -9.35
N LYS A 633 -9.03 -49.11 -10.57
CA LYS A 633 -9.64 -50.02 -11.56
C LYS A 633 -9.75 -51.44 -11.04
N GLU A 634 -10.82 -52.16 -11.37
CA GLU A 634 -11.04 -53.55 -10.93
C GLU A 634 -10.33 -54.60 -11.81
N SER A 635 -10.35 -54.44 -13.14
CA SER A 635 -9.70 -55.32 -14.14
C SER A 635 -8.49 -54.65 -14.82
N ALA A 636 -7.64 -55.44 -15.48
CA ALA A 636 -6.42 -54.98 -16.17
C ALA A 636 -6.68 -54.25 -17.50
N ASP A 637 -7.81 -53.54 -17.62
CA ASP A 637 -8.15 -52.76 -18.82
C ASP A 637 -7.39 -51.42 -18.80
N CYS A 638 -6.08 -51.52 -18.94
CA CYS A 638 -5.16 -50.42 -19.15
C CYS A 638 -5.16 -50.05 -20.64
N LEU A 639 -6.26 -49.42 -21.10
CA LEU A 639 -6.41 -48.92 -22.48
C LEU A 639 -5.24 -47.99 -22.90
N THR A 640 -4.62 -47.32 -21.92
CA THR A 640 -3.36 -46.58 -22.07
C THR A 640 -2.32 -47.16 -21.09
N PRO A 641 -1.52 -48.17 -21.49
CA PRO A 641 -0.65 -48.89 -20.56
C PRO A 641 0.49 -48.05 -19.98
N GLY A 642 0.86 -46.94 -20.65
CA GLY A 642 2.05 -46.16 -20.29
C GLY A 642 3.34 -46.91 -20.67
N SER A 643 4.46 -46.59 -20.03
CA SER A 643 5.74 -47.26 -20.29
C SER A 643 5.82 -48.60 -19.57
N ASN A 644 6.64 -49.52 -20.08
CA ASN A 644 6.95 -50.77 -19.39
C ASN A 644 8.06 -50.57 -18.36
N VAL A 645 7.78 -50.92 -17.12
CA VAL A 645 8.68 -50.78 -15.97
C VAL A 645 9.00 -52.15 -15.38
N CYS A 646 10.20 -52.28 -14.81
CA CYS A 646 10.62 -53.48 -14.10
C CYS A 646 10.29 -53.34 -12.62
N VAL A 647 9.49 -54.28 -12.12
CA VAL A 647 8.83 -54.14 -10.82
C VAL A 647 8.93 -55.43 -10.03
N GLN A 648 9.11 -55.32 -8.73
CA GLN A 648 9.05 -56.42 -7.78
C GLN A 648 7.81 -56.26 -6.90
N VAL A 649 7.01 -57.32 -6.80
CA VAL A 649 5.73 -57.32 -6.08
C VAL A 649 5.87 -58.24 -4.87
N GLY A 650 5.61 -57.70 -3.67
CA GLY A 650 5.69 -58.44 -2.40
C GLY A 650 6.75 -57.93 -1.44
N GLU A 651 6.75 -58.44 -0.21
CA GLU A 651 7.68 -58.03 0.86
C GLU A 651 9.03 -58.76 0.81
N ASP A 652 9.11 -59.88 0.08
CA ASP A 652 10.32 -60.69 -0.04
C ASP A 652 11.28 -60.13 -1.10
N ALA A 653 12.47 -59.71 -0.67
CA ALA A 653 13.54 -59.21 -1.54
C ALA A 653 14.03 -60.22 -2.59
N SER A 654 13.63 -61.49 -2.49
CA SER A 654 13.92 -62.59 -3.43
C SER A 654 12.82 -62.85 -4.48
N ALA A 655 11.75 -62.05 -4.51
CA ALA A 655 10.72 -62.15 -5.55
C ALA A 655 11.28 -61.77 -6.93
N ALA A 656 10.98 -62.58 -7.95
CA ALA A 656 11.44 -62.35 -9.32
C ALA A 656 10.90 -61.00 -9.85
N SER A 657 11.78 -60.19 -10.41
CA SER A 657 11.42 -58.93 -11.06
C SER A 657 10.61 -59.21 -12.33
N GLN A 658 9.45 -58.58 -12.47
CA GLN A 658 8.55 -58.76 -13.60
C GLN A 658 8.40 -57.44 -14.37
N THR A 659 8.35 -57.53 -15.69
CA THR A 659 8.01 -56.38 -16.54
C THR A 659 6.51 -56.21 -16.55
N MET A 660 6.03 -55.03 -16.16
CA MET A 660 4.63 -54.65 -16.21
C MET A 660 4.48 -53.18 -16.63
N SER A 661 3.32 -52.81 -17.13
CA SER A 661 3.04 -51.44 -17.57
C SER A 661 2.87 -50.48 -16.38
N GLU A 662 3.08 -49.18 -16.59
CA GLU A 662 2.87 -48.14 -15.56
C GLU A 662 1.46 -48.21 -14.97
N CYS A 663 0.45 -48.50 -15.80
CA CYS A 663 -0.92 -48.65 -15.36
C CYS A 663 -1.13 -49.90 -14.48
N GLU A 664 -0.54 -51.04 -14.83
CA GLU A 664 -0.65 -52.27 -14.02
C GLU A 664 0.08 -52.14 -12.67
N ALA A 665 1.27 -51.53 -12.67
CA ALA A 665 2.04 -51.27 -11.46
C ALA A 665 1.30 -50.31 -10.52
N GLY A 666 0.74 -49.23 -11.08
CA GLY A 666 -0.05 -48.26 -10.33
C GLY A 666 -1.35 -48.84 -9.78
N GLN A 667 -2.03 -49.70 -10.54
CA GLN A 667 -3.25 -50.38 -10.09
C GLN A 667 -2.99 -51.26 -8.87
N ARG A 668 -1.90 -52.04 -8.88
CA ARG A 668 -1.49 -52.88 -7.74
C ARG A 668 -1.17 -52.04 -6.50
N ARG A 669 -0.44 -50.93 -6.68
CA ARG A 669 -0.16 -49.95 -5.60
C ARG A 669 -1.45 -49.27 -5.11
N CYS A 670 -2.44 -49.10 -5.97
CA CYS A 670 -3.76 -48.57 -5.62
C CYS A 670 -4.59 -49.55 -4.78
N LYS A 671 -4.55 -50.84 -5.10
CA LYS A 671 -5.19 -51.92 -4.34
C LYS A 671 -4.47 -52.28 -3.02
N GLY A 672 -3.36 -51.61 -2.70
CA GLY A 672 -2.62 -51.78 -1.45
C GLY A 672 -1.51 -52.83 -1.50
N GLU A 673 -1.17 -53.36 -2.68
CA GLU A 673 0.01 -54.24 -2.83
C GLU A 673 1.31 -53.43 -2.73
N LYS A 674 2.34 -54.00 -2.09
CA LYS A 674 3.68 -53.40 -2.04
C LYS A 674 4.41 -53.68 -3.35
N VAL A 675 4.59 -52.61 -4.12
CA VAL A 675 5.10 -52.64 -5.50
C VAL A 675 6.34 -51.74 -5.57
N THR A 676 7.52 -52.34 -5.68
CA THR A 676 8.80 -51.62 -5.77
C THR A 676 9.29 -51.58 -7.21
N VAL A 677 9.49 -50.37 -7.74
CA VAL A 677 10.03 -50.19 -9.11
C VAL A 677 11.54 -50.33 -9.04
N VAL A 678 12.10 -51.33 -9.72
CA VAL A 678 13.54 -51.62 -9.78
C VAL A 678 14.20 -50.83 -10.91
N SER A 679 13.50 -50.71 -12.03
CA SER A 679 13.95 -49.94 -13.20
C SER A 679 12.76 -49.36 -13.96
N ILE A 680 12.97 -48.18 -14.55
CA ILE A 680 12.01 -47.55 -15.47
C ILE A 680 12.05 -48.15 -16.88
N LEU A 681 12.91 -49.13 -17.11
CA LEU A 681 13.00 -49.95 -18.32
C LEU A 681 12.50 -51.37 -18.02
N PRO A 682 12.11 -52.15 -19.04
CA PRO A 682 11.77 -53.56 -18.88
C PRO A 682 12.88 -54.34 -18.15
N CYS A 683 12.50 -55.36 -17.37
CA CYS A 683 13.48 -56.22 -16.73
C CYS A 683 14.33 -56.91 -17.81
N ALA A 684 15.64 -57.02 -17.56
CA ALA A 684 16.49 -57.87 -18.39
C ALA A 684 16.00 -59.32 -18.26
N ALA A 685 15.76 -59.97 -19.40
CA ALA A 685 15.27 -61.35 -19.47
C ALA A 685 16.30 -62.36 -18.96
#